data_AF-A0A837HE66-F1
#
_entry.id   AF-A0A837HE66-F1
#
_cell.length_a   1.000
_cell.length_b   1.000
_cell.length_c   1.000
_cell.angle_alpha   90.00
_cell.angle_beta   90.00
_cell.angle_gamma   90.00
#
_symmetry.space_group_name_H-M   'P 1'
#
loop_
_entity.id
_entity.type
_entity.pdbx_description
1 polymer ?
#
loop_
_entity_poly.entity_id
_entity_poly.type
_entity_poly.pdbx_seq_one_letter_code
_entity_poly.pdbx_strand_id
1 'polypeptide(L)'
;MCSAQNKLYKSHRICAKIATLTMGVAFLLLSTGNVMAADTTIGEYLYDDNYLPDTGAVCVLNVKNPDSSANITNQSLTTTADGWYGHTFTSPSTVGYYRAEICCDTGGDHLCIDKSFEINEAVDSNPSTNDISSAVWGYSGRTLTGFNNLVSDIWGYATRKLTSGENIVTTITSTNIEEIKTTSDETRLLLEQLVNKPIIENSFEEFTDFDLIGKIKDGQKVSNELYISILLAQSTIDRVTKDWGKLSNNQIVESISEVKEVLGEESDSSSSDTLFGRVNFLRDSFGYKEADLIYEDIQAVKDSLNFTQTTLAVNGQKTVSLQKEFSSGSTYLKSSEKSLAIINKRLKESEGLSTLIDTNLNQAINVLGGWTTMTEREKNESVDGLTKSTLSLNRVPKVSNVLSSVYENIVGDKKLKNKLFSIRAILYSNKKLLANGSKAVLLTNWLEEGSLVIKTLITNPSTLISQDVPLRYYLPKELKKEDVIETDAGVEVKYDTDQEQLYVEGNFILKPAETKTIKVRVEDVWTISEGEIDTLKAQSDSLIKPLEKSAFFAQGITLKSDIDISLEKARGLIKDGVTPEAKIKSYREAELEIISAEEKLEKLKDMVSQASSSGSILGFVGGSQAIAVWGIVLAVATAFVFMTVYMKKLMGKETAKAKVVVHKTNNYDKLAVFLVVATISGLLSSIGVKKLVLPTYASQNKEVLGTSVVDYKTIKIVKLVDISGVVKTYQNEGTEAVLEIFDSGKVAVEVERGEKRIKIIVDQKEAYVDLHNVFSE
;
A
#
# COMPACT_ATOMS: atom_id res chain seq x y z
N MET A 1 6.61 30.95 -11.55
CA MET A 1 7.19 32.29 -11.32
C MET A 1 6.60 32.86 -10.04
N CYS A 2 7.47 33.24 -9.10
CA CYS A 2 7.31 34.10 -7.91
C CYS A 2 6.16 33.88 -6.92
N SER A 3 6.26 34.14 -5.62
CA SER A 3 7.35 34.31 -4.63
C SER A 3 6.70 35.08 -3.47
N ALA A 4 6.71 34.47 -2.28
CA ALA A 4 6.95 35.07 -0.97
C ALA A 4 6.04 36.19 -0.38
N GLN A 5 5.68 35.92 0.89
CA GLN A 5 5.48 36.85 2.02
C GLN A 5 4.17 37.64 2.17
N ASN A 6 3.37 37.24 3.18
CA ASN A 6 3.15 38.13 4.34
C ASN A 6 2.75 37.38 5.61
N LYS A 7 3.61 37.49 6.64
CA LYS A 7 3.28 37.29 8.06
C LYS A 7 2.79 38.64 8.59
N LEU A 8 1.58 38.69 9.16
CA LEU A 8 1.15 39.45 10.35
C LEU A 8 -0.35 39.77 10.26
N TYR A 9 -1.18 38.98 10.93
CA TYR A 9 -2.11 39.43 11.97
C TYR A 9 -2.64 38.18 12.69
N LYS A 10 -2.60 38.21 14.02
CA LYS A 10 -2.91 37.08 14.91
C LYS A 10 -4.22 37.39 15.61
N SER A 11 -5.27 36.62 15.33
CA SER A 11 -6.30 36.24 16.30
C SER A 11 -6.98 34.98 15.77
N HIS A 12 -6.92 33.91 16.58
CA HIS A 12 -7.52 32.58 16.44
C HIS A 12 -7.69 31.98 15.03
N ARG A 13 -6.68 31.19 14.62
CA ARG A 13 -6.80 30.24 13.50
C ARG A 13 -7.22 28.87 14.04
N ILE A 14 -8.44 28.46 13.73
CA ILE A 14 -8.84 27.05 13.66
C ILE A 14 -8.28 26.50 12.34
N CYS A 15 -7.62 25.35 12.43
CA CYS A 15 -7.01 24.66 11.29
C CYS A 15 -8.09 23.88 10.52
N ALA A 16 -8.59 24.42 9.41
CA ALA A 16 -9.34 23.63 8.43
C ALA A 16 -8.36 22.84 7.55
N LYS A 17 -8.41 21.51 7.64
CA LYS A 17 -7.75 20.60 6.69
C LYS A 17 -8.69 20.35 5.51
N ILE A 18 -8.12 20.42 4.31
CA ILE A 18 -8.77 20.33 3.01
C ILE A 18 -9.28 18.90 2.78
N ALA A 19 -10.57 18.75 2.49
CA ALA A 19 -11.15 17.54 1.89
C ALA A 19 -11.38 17.81 0.40
N THR A 20 -10.76 17.01 -0.45
CA THR A 20 -10.82 17.09 -1.91
C THR A 20 -12.16 16.57 -2.42
N LEU A 21 -12.87 17.36 -3.23
CA LEU A 21 -14.17 17.05 -3.83
C LEU A 21 -14.00 16.12 -5.06
N THR A 22 -14.77 15.04 -5.10
CA THR A 22 -15.00 14.20 -6.30
C THR A 22 -16.10 14.81 -7.18
N MET A 23 -15.76 15.30 -8.37
CA MET A 23 -16.75 15.68 -9.39
C MET A 23 -17.34 14.42 -10.04
N GLY A 24 -18.63 14.16 -9.80
CA GLY A 24 -19.41 13.19 -10.56
C GLY A 24 -19.88 13.81 -11.87
N VAL A 25 -19.44 13.25 -13.00
CA VAL A 25 -19.94 13.61 -14.33
C VAL A 25 -21.12 12.71 -14.66
N ALA A 26 -22.33 13.27 -14.65
CA ALA A 26 -23.52 12.64 -15.22
C ALA A 26 -23.54 12.91 -16.73
N PHE A 27 -23.24 11.90 -17.55
CA PHE A 27 -23.33 11.99 -19.01
C PHE A 27 -24.73 11.49 -19.45
N LEU A 28 -25.66 12.42 -19.67
CA LEU A 28 -26.97 12.13 -20.24
C LEU A 28 -26.88 12.35 -21.76
N LEU A 29 -26.90 11.28 -22.56
CA LEU A 29 -26.92 11.35 -24.02
C LEU A 29 -28.34 11.59 -24.53
N LEU A 30 -28.68 12.85 -24.84
CA LEU A 30 -29.77 13.18 -25.76
C LEU A 30 -29.18 13.74 -27.05
N SER A 31 -29.44 13.03 -28.15
CA SER A 31 -29.03 13.39 -29.50
C SER A 31 -29.83 14.57 -30.05
N THR A 32 -29.38 15.78 -29.72
CA THR A 32 -29.60 16.96 -30.57
C THR A 32 -28.33 17.79 -30.51
N GLY A 33 -27.85 18.29 -31.66
CA GLY A 33 -26.61 19.08 -31.79
C GLY A 33 -26.69 20.47 -31.16
N ASN A 34 -27.11 20.55 -29.91
CA ASN A 34 -26.99 21.69 -29.04
C ASN A 34 -26.04 21.30 -27.92
N VAL A 35 -25.12 22.20 -27.54
CA VAL A 35 -24.34 22.11 -26.31
C VAL A 35 -25.32 21.75 -25.19
N MET A 36 -25.32 20.50 -24.75
CA MET A 36 -26.21 20.08 -23.67
C MET A 36 -25.73 20.80 -22.43
N ALA A 37 -26.48 21.82 -22.06
CA ALA A 37 -26.23 22.55 -20.84
C ALA A 37 -26.48 21.58 -19.69
N ALA A 38 -25.40 21.12 -19.07
CA ALA A 38 -25.48 20.22 -17.93
C ALA A 38 -25.93 21.01 -16.70
N ASP A 39 -26.89 20.47 -15.94
CA ASP A 39 -27.24 21.03 -14.65
C ASP A 39 -26.01 20.91 -13.74
N THR A 40 -25.51 22.07 -13.31
CA THR A 40 -24.29 22.22 -12.53
C THR A 40 -24.67 22.70 -11.14
N THR A 41 -24.26 21.94 -10.13
CA THR A 41 -24.50 22.30 -8.73
C THR A 41 -23.22 22.85 -8.13
N ILE A 42 -23.30 24.06 -7.59
CA ILE A 42 -22.24 24.68 -6.80
C ILE A 42 -22.75 24.89 -5.38
N GLY A 43 -21.89 24.65 -4.39
CA GLY A 43 -22.27 24.81 -2.99
C GLY A 43 -21.10 24.68 -2.03
N GLU A 44 -21.40 24.85 -0.75
CA GLU A 44 -20.44 24.78 0.35
C GLU A 44 -21.10 24.20 1.61
N TYR A 45 -20.30 23.48 2.40
CA TYR A 45 -20.70 23.05 3.74
C TYR A 45 -20.37 24.12 4.79
N LEU A 46 -21.33 24.39 5.68
CA LEU A 46 -21.15 25.31 6.79
C LEU A 46 -21.32 24.58 8.13
N TYR A 47 -20.31 24.70 8.98
CA TYR A 47 -20.28 24.11 10.33
C TYR A 47 -19.93 25.17 11.36
N ASP A 48 -20.42 24.99 12.59
CA ASP A 48 -20.00 25.80 13.74
C ASP A 48 -18.62 25.37 14.29
N ASP A 49 -18.12 26.07 15.31
CA ASP A 49 -16.83 25.78 15.96
C ASP A 49 -16.76 24.39 16.61
N ASN A 50 -17.90 23.72 16.80
CA ASN A 50 -18.01 22.36 17.32
C ASN A 50 -18.18 21.32 16.22
N TYR A 51 -18.04 21.71 14.94
CA TYR A 51 -18.25 20.87 13.76
C TYR A 51 -19.69 20.34 13.63
N LEU A 52 -20.68 21.04 14.21
CA LEU A 52 -22.10 20.74 14.00
C LEU A 52 -22.61 21.51 12.78
N PRO A 53 -23.47 20.91 11.93
CA PRO A 53 -24.06 21.58 10.78
C PRO A 53 -24.78 22.88 11.16
N ASP A 54 -24.36 24.01 10.60
CA ASP A 54 -25.09 25.26 10.74
C ASP A 54 -26.12 25.35 9.61
N THR A 55 -27.40 25.19 9.95
CA THR A 55 -28.51 25.26 8.99
C THR A 55 -29.27 26.59 9.06
N GLY A 56 -28.84 27.51 9.93
CA GLY A 56 -29.49 28.81 10.17
C GLY A 56 -28.91 29.98 9.36
N ALA A 57 -27.82 29.75 8.63
CA ALA A 57 -27.14 30.78 7.84
C ALA A 57 -27.92 31.18 6.57
N VAL A 58 -27.72 32.43 6.14
CA VAL A 58 -28.20 32.94 4.85
C VAL A 58 -27.01 33.02 3.91
N CYS A 59 -26.97 32.13 2.91
CA CYS A 59 -25.88 32.07 1.93
C CYS A 59 -26.32 32.52 0.54
N VAL A 60 -25.48 33.31 -0.13
CA VAL A 60 -25.66 33.80 -1.50
C VAL A 60 -24.48 33.47 -2.39
N LEU A 61 -24.76 33.24 -3.67
CA LEU A 61 -23.79 32.96 -4.72
C LEU A 61 -23.71 34.12 -5.72
N ASN A 62 -22.49 34.52 -6.05
CA ASN A 62 -22.16 35.44 -7.13
C ASN A 62 -21.21 34.75 -8.11
N VAL A 63 -21.52 34.79 -9.41
CA VAL A 63 -20.68 34.22 -10.47
C VAL A 63 -20.41 35.28 -11.53
N LYS A 64 -19.15 35.39 -11.96
CA LYS A 64 -18.72 36.22 -13.10
C LYS A 64 -18.28 35.33 -14.25
N ASN A 65 -18.65 35.74 -15.45
CA ASN A 65 -18.18 35.16 -16.71
C ASN A 65 -16.64 35.30 -16.84
N PRO A 66 -16.02 34.54 -17.76
CA PRO A 66 -14.58 34.66 -18.04
C PRO A 66 -14.14 36.09 -18.44
N ASP A 67 -15.02 36.83 -19.12
CA ASP A 67 -14.81 38.24 -19.50
C ASP A 67 -15.00 39.24 -18.34
N SER A 68 -15.30 38.76 -17.14
CA SER A 68 -15.58 39.54 -15.92
C SER A 68 -16.96 40.22 -15.84
N SER A 69 -17.85 39.99 -16.80
CA SER A 69 -19.26 40.39 -16.69
C SER A 69 -20.00 39.52 -15.65
N ALA A 70 -21.07 40.04 -15.04
CA ALA A 70 -21.85 39.29 -14.06
C ALA A 70 -22.70 38.19 -14.76
N ASN A 71 -22.66 36.97 -14.23
CA ASN A 71 -23.44 35.83 -14.71
C ASN A 71 -24.58 35.48 -13.74
N ILE A 72 -24.27 35.29 -12.45
CA ILE A 72 -25.23 35.09 -11.36
C ILE A 72 -24.94 36.14 -10.29
N THR A 73 -25.98 36.75 -9.71
CA THR A 73 -25.81 37.82 -8.73
C THR A 73 -26.79 37.63 -7.56
N ASN A 74 -26.26 37.60 -6.34
CA ASN A 74 -26.99 37.44 -5.08
C ASN A 74 -27.98 36.27 -5.09
N GLN A 75 -27.59 35.16 -5.69
CA GLN A 75 -28.44 33.98 -5.77
C GLN A 75 -28.47 33.26 -4.43
N SER A 76 -29.65 33.20 -3.79
CA SER A 76 -29.81 32.45 -2.54
C SER A 76 -29.52 30.97 -2.75
N LEU A 77 -28.75 30.40 -1.83
CA LEU A 77 -28.47 28.95 -1.78
C LEU A 77 -29.54 28.22 -0.96
N THR A 78 -29.84 26.98 -1.35
CA THR A 78 -30.73 26.08 -0.61
C THR A 78 -29.94 25.23 0.38
N THR A 79 -30.42 25.14 1.62
CA THR A 79 -29.79 24.39 2.71
C THR A 79 -30.36 22.98 2.85
N THR A 80 -29.53 22.02 3.26
CA THR A 80 -29.91 20.66 3.66
C THR A 80 -29.50 20.38 5.11
N ALA A 81 -30.08 19.33 5.72
CA ALA A 81 -29.93 19.05 7.15
C ALA A 81 -28.50 18.71 7.60
N ASP A 82 -27.61 18.38 6.66
CA ASP A 82 -26.18 18.10 6.87
C ASP A 82 -25.29 19.36 6.79
N GLY A 83 -25.88 20.55 6.65
CA GLY A 83 -25.16 21.83 6.64
C GLY A 83 -24.66 22.24 5.25
N TRP A 84 -25.10 21.55 4.19
CA TRP A 84 -24.77 21.92 2.82
C TRP A 84 -25.69 23.03 2.31
N TYR A 85 -25.08 24.04 1.70
CA TYR A 85 -25.74 25.13 0.98
C TYR A 85 -25.37 25.06 -0.49
N GLY A 86 -26.34 24.78 -1.36
CA GLY A 86 -26.08 24.62 -2.80
C GLY A 86 -27.09 25.33 -3.68
N HIS A 87 -26.71 25.55 -4.93
CA HIS A 87 -27.58 26.02 -6.00
C HIS A 87 -27.26 25.28 -7.29
N THR A 88 -28.30 24.78 -7.95
CA THR A 88 -28.19 24.12 -9.24
C THR A 88 -28.63 25.08 -10.34
N PHE A 89 -27.76 25.29 -11.32
CA PHE A 89 -28.03 26.11 -12.49
C PHE A 89 -27.55 25.39 -13.75
N THR A 90 -28.18 25.71 -14.86
CA THR A 90 -27.82 25.16 -16.17
C THR A 90 -26.51 25.79 -16.65
N SER A 91 -25.50 24.96 -16.95
CA SER A 91 -24.15 25.43 -17.33
C SER A 91 -24.18 26.43 -18.50
N PRO A 92 -23.54 27.60 -18.37
CA PRO A 92 -23.39 28.55 -19.47
C PRO A 92 -22.68 27.97 -20.70
N SER A 93 -23.05 28.42 -21.90
CA SER A 93 -22.40 27.99 -23.15
C SER A 93 -21.05 28.65 -23.43
N THR A 94 -20.67 29.67 -22.65
CA THR A 94 -19.39 30.39 -22.85
C THR A 94 -18.27 29.60 -22.18
N VAL A 95 -17.31 29.14 -22.97
CA VAL A 95 -16.13 28.39 -22.51
C VAL A 95 -15.16 29.33 -21.79
N GLY A 96 -14.52 28.83 -20.74
CA GLY A 96 -13.48 29.53 -19.98
C GLY A 96 -13.66 29.45 -18.47
N TYR A 97 -12.81 30.19 -17.76
CA TYR A 97 -12.75 30.22 -16.30
C TYR A 97 -13.77 31.20 -15.70
N TYR A 98 -14.73 30.68 -14.95
CA TYR A 98 -15.75 31.41 -14.20
C TYR A 98 -15.29 31.65 -12.78
N ARG A 99 -15.40 32.90 -12.33
CA ARG A 99 -15.08 33.26 -10.94
C ARG A 99 -16.35 33.28 -10.12
N ALA A 100 -16.42 32.43 -9.10
CA ALA A 100 -17.58 32.32 -8.24
C ALA A 100 -17.22 32.58 -6.78
N GLU A 101 -18.10 33.27 -6.07
CA GLU A 101 -17.96 33.56 -4.65
C GLU A 101 -19.25 33.18 -3.93
N ILE A 102 -19.13 32.46 -2.82
CA ILE A 102 -20.23 32.16 -1.91
C ILE A 102 -19.99 32.97 -0.64
N CYS A 103 -20.99 33.76 -0.24
CA CYS A 103 -20.98 34.52 1.01
C CYS A 103 -22.12 34.08 1.91
N CYS A 104 -21.85 33.82 3.18
CA CYS A 104 -22.82 33.39 4.18
C CYS A 104 -22.82 34.34 5.37
N ASP A 105 -24.02 34.74 5.80
CA ASP A 105 -24.26 35.47 7.04
C ASP A 105 -24.81 34.50 8.10
N THR A 106 -24.10 34.33 9.21
CA THR A 106 -24.53 33.51 10.35
C THR A 106 -24.08 34.13 11.67
N GLY A 107 -24.94 34.13 12.68
CA GLY A 107 -24.56 34.59 14.04
C GLY A 107 -24.08 36.05 14.15
N GLY A 108 -24.23 36.87 13.09
CA GLY A 108 -23.66 38.23 13.01
C GLY A 108 -22.31 38.32 12.29
N ASP A 109 -21.74 37.17 11.90
CA ASP A 109 -20.51 37.06 11.11
C ASP A 109 -20.82 36.91 9.62
N HIS A 110 -19.95 37.49 8.78
CA HIS A 110 -20.03 37.44 7.33
C HIS A 110 -18.79 36.73 6.77
N LEU A 111 -18.99 35.59 6.10
CA LEU A 111 -17.93 34.73 5.58
C LEU A 111 -18.07 34.59 4.07
N CYS A 112 -17.00 34.83 3.32
CA CYS A 112 -16.97 34.62 1.86
C CYS A 112 -15.85 33.66 1.45
N ILE A 113 -16.13 32.80 0.48
CA ILE A 113 -15.16 31.86 -0.10
C ILE A 113 -15.26 31.81 -1.63
N ASP A 114 -14.10 31.68 -2.28
CA ASP A 114 -13.98 31.49 -3.72
C ASP A 114 -14.26 30.02 -4.11
N LYS A 115 -15.12 29.83 -5.11
CA LYS A 115 -15.55 28.54 -5.68
C LYS A 115 -15.52 28.55 -7.21
N SER A 116 -14.53 29.22 -7.78
CA SER A 116 -14.36 29.32 -9.23
C SER A 116 -14.33 27.96 -9.94
N PHE A 117 -14.84 27.90 -11.16
CA PHE A 117 -14.95 26.69 -11.99
C PHE A 117 -14.64 27.00 -13.46
N GLU A 118 -14.34 25.98 -14.28
CA GLU A 118 -14.02 26.15 -15.70
C GLU A 118 -15.00 25.34 -16.57
N ILE A 119 -15.46 25.95 -17.66
CA ILE A 119 -16.24 25.29 -18.70
C ILE A 119 -15.30 25.08 -19.90
N ASN A 120 -15.13 23.83 -20.32
CA ASN A 120 -14.30 23.47 -21.48
C ASN A 120 -15.17 23.16 -22.70
N GLU A 121 -14.60 23.28 -23.91
CA GLU A 121 -15.23 22.76 -25.12
C GLU A 121 -15.43 21.24 -24.98
N ALA A 122 -16.60 20.75 -25.38
CA ALA A 122 -16.82 19.33 -25.51
C ALA A 122 -15.90 18.79 -26.62
N VAL A 123 -14.86 18.04 -26.26
CA VAL A 123 -13.99 17.38 -27.22
C VAL A 123 -14.73 16.15 -27.74
N ASP A 124 -15.51 16.32 -28.81
CA ASP A 124 -16.09 15.21 -29.55
C ASP A 124 -15.04 14.67 -30.52
N SER A 125 -14.16 13.79 -30.02
CA SER A 125 -13.06 13.22 -30.81
C SER A 125 -13.45 12.00 -31.65
N ASN A 126 -14.74 11.76 -31.89
CA ASN A 126 -15.18 10.65 -32.74
C ASN A 126 -16.02 11.17 -33.92
N PRO A 127 -15.56 11.00 -35.18
CA PRO A 127 -16.42 11.26 -36.32
C PRO A 127 -17.65 10.35 -36.22
N SER A 128 -18.85 10.93 -36.33
CA SER A 128 -20.08 10.15 -36.26
C SER A 128 -20.15 9.17 -37.43
N THR A 129 -20.97 8.12 -37.31
CA THR A 129 -21.26 7.19 -38.41
C THR A 129 -21.78 7.93 -39.65
N ASN A 130 -22.43 9.08 -39.46
CA ASN A 130 -22.89 9.94 -40.55
C ASN A 130 -21.75 10.75 -41.19
N ASP A 131 -20.74 11.19 -40.44
CA ASP A 131 -19.56 11.88 -40.98
C ASP A 131 -18.68 10.91 -41.77
N ILE A 132 -18.50 9.69 -41.26
CA ILE A 132 -17.81 8.61 -41.96
C ILE A 132 -18.60 8.21 -43.21
N SER A 133 -19.93 8.02 -43.10
CA SER A 133 -20.74 7.65 -44.25
C SER A 133 -20.77 8.75 -45.31
N SER A 134 -20.88 10.02 -44.94
CA SER A 134 -20.88 11.14 -45.89
C SER A 134 -19.50 11.37 -46.51
N ALA A 135 -18.40 11.12 -45.81
CA ALA A 135 -17.06 11.10 -46.40
C ALA A 135 -16.88 9.93 -47.39
N VAL A 136 -17.30 8.73 -47.01
CA VAL A 136 -17.22 7.49 -47.82
C VAL A 136 -18.16 7.54 -49.04
N TRP A 137 -19.36 8.09 -48.88
CA TRP A 137 -20.39 8.28 -49.93
C TRP A 137 -20.32 9.64 -50.63
N GLY A 138 -19.44 10.55 -50.21
CA GLY A 138 -19.14 11.84 -50.85
C GLY A 138 -17.91 11.82 -51.77
N TYR A 139 -16.87 11.04 -51.45
CA TYR A 139 -15.70 10.75 -52.30
C TYR A 139 -15.95 10.38 -53.80
N SER A 140 -15.80 11.35 -54.70
CA SER A 140 -16.06 11.20 -56.14
C SER A 140 -15.15 10.23 -56.91
N GLY A 141 -14.10 9.68 -56.28
CA GLY A 141 -13.15 8.74 -56.88
C GLY A 141 -13.47 7.25 -56.71
N ARG A 142 -14.65 6.89 -56.19
CA ARG A 142 -15.03 5.49 -55.92
C ARG A 142 -15.53 4.76 -57.17
N THR A 143 -14.93 3.61 -57.46
CA THR A 143 -15.25 2.70 -58.59
C THR A 143 -16.51 1.83 -58.32
N LEU A 144 -17.51 2.35 -57.61
CA LEU A 144 -18.74 1.61 -57.26
C LEU A 144 -19.94 1.94 -58.15
N THR A 145 -19.85 2.98 -58.98
CA THR A 145 -20.94 3.40 -59.88
C THR A 145 -20.74 2.95 -61.34
N GLY A 146 -19.68 2.18 -61.62
CA GLY A 146 -19.30 1.72 -62.96
C GLY A 146 -19.58 0.24 -63.26
N PHE A 147 -20.53 -0.40 -62.57
CA PHE A 147 -20.71 -1.85 -62.65
C PHE A 147 -21.60 -2.37 -63.79
N ASN A 148 -21.92 -1.58 -64.83
CA ASN A 148 -22.68 -1.99 -66.03
C ASN A 148 -23.57 -3.24 -65.82
N ASN A 149 -23.22 -4.38 -66.41
CA ASN A 149 -23.99 -5.61 -66.32
C ASN A 149 -23.52 -6.58 -65.22
N LEU A 150 -22.50 -6.24 -64.42
CA LEU A 150 -21.90 -7.15 -63.44
C LEU A 150 -22.92 -7.69 -62.43
N VAL A 151 -23.83 -6.82 -61.97
CA VAL A 151 -24.93 -7.22 -61.07
C VAL A 151 -25.86 -8.20 -61.78
N SER A 152 -26.21 -7.94 -63.05
CA SER A 152 -27.01 -8.86 -63.87
C SER A 152 -26.30 -10.19 -64.14
N ASP A 153 -24.99 -10.18 -64.34
CA ASP A 153 -24.18 -11.38 -64.60
C ASP A 153 -24.04 -12.25 -63.34
N ILE A 154 -23.94 -11.64 -62.16
CA ILE A 154 -23.96 -12.31 -60.86
C ILE A 154 -25.34 -12.92 -60.58
N TRP A 155 -26.43 -12.18 -60.83
CA TRP A 155 -27.81 -12.66 -60.66
C TRP A 155 -28.30 -13.56 -61.81
N GLY A 156 -27.57 -13.65 -62.92
CA GLY A 156 -27.82 -14.55 -64.05
C GLY A 156 -27.11 -15.90 -63.93
N TYR A 157 -26.17 -16.05 -63.00
CA TYR A 157 -25.34 -17.26 -62.89
C TYR A 157 -26.09 -18.44 -62.27
N ALA A 158 -26.28 -19.52 -63.03
CA ALA A 158 -27.17 -20.64 -62.69
C ALA A 158 -26.67 -21.57 -61.55
N THR A 159 -25.39 -21.55 -61.20
CA THR A 159 -24.78 -22.39 -60.15
C THR A 159 -24.37 -21.60 -58.92
N ARG A 160 -25.28 -20.78 -58.40
CA ARG A 160 -25.07 -20.02 -57.16
C ARG A 160 -25.36 -20.87 -55.92
N LYS A 161 -24.35 -21.03 -55.06
CA LYS A 161 -24.43 -21.72 -53.75
C LYS A 161 -25.12 -20.89 -52.64
N LEU A 162 -25.64 -19.71 -52.95
CA LEU A 162 -26.23 -18.80 -51.95
C LEU A 162 -27.75 -18.91 -51.79
N THR A 163 -28.45 -19.68 -52.63
CA THR A 163 -29.93 -19.80 -52.56
C THR A 163 -30.46 -21.21 -52.28
N SER A 164 -29.59 -22.21 -52.09
CA SER A 164 -30.00 -23.50 -51.55
C SER A 164 -29.56 -23.55 -50.09
N GLY A 165 -30.49 -23.34 -49.16
CA GLY A 165 -30.29 -23.37 -47.70
C GLY A 165 -29.92 -24.75 -47.15
N GLU A 166 -29.04 -25.48 -47.83
CA GLU A 166 -28.40 -26.70 -47.35
C GLU A 166 -26.90 -26.38 -47.18
N ASN A 167 -26.40 -26.60 -45.96
CA ASN A 167 -24.98 -26.59 -45.57
C ASN A 167 -24.27 -25.28 -45.17
N ILE A 168 -24.93 -24.38 -44.42
CA ILE A 168 -24.21 -23.41 -43.56
C ILE A 168 -23.36 -24.14 -42.49
N VAL A 169 -23.73 -25.36 -42.11
CA VAL A 169 -23.01 -26.18 -41.12
C VAL A 169 -21.62 -26.64 -41.60
N THR A 170 -21.33 -26.65 -42.91
CA THR A 170 -20.02 -27.09 -43.44
C THR A 170 -18.99 -25.99 -43.65
N THR A 171 -19.37 -24.71 -43.52
CA THR A 171 -18.42 -23.58 -43.66
C THR A 171 -17.87 -23.13 -42.31
N ILE A 172 -18.45 -23.59 -41.20
CA ILE A 172 -17.80 -23.52 -39.89
C ILE A 172 -16.76 -24.64 -39.86
N THR A 173 -15.60 -24.38 -40.44
CA THR A 173 -14.45 -25.28 -40.31
C THR A 173 -13.88 -25.16 -38.89
N SER A 174 -13.23 -26.22 -38.39
CA SER A 174 -12.53 -26.19 -37.09
C SER A 174 -11.59 -24.99 -36.96
N THR A 175 -11.05 -24.52 -38.09
CA THR A 175 -10.18 -23.35 -38.20
C THR A 175 -10.89 -22.04 -37.83
N ASN A 176 -12.15 -21.83 -38.22
CA ASN A 176 -12.88 -20.61 -37.83
C ASN A 176 -13.28 -20.63 -36.35
N ILE A 177 -13.56 -21.81 -35.80
CA ILE A 177 -13.76 -21.98 -34.35
C ILE A 177 -12.44 -21.75 -33.59
N GLU A 178 -11.31 -22.22 -34.13
CA GLU A 178 -9.98 -21.99 -33.56
C GLU A 178 -9.57 -20.51 -33.62
N GLU A 179 -9.84 -19.79 -34.70
CA GLU A 179 -9.56 -18.35 -34.84
C GLU A 179 -10.41 -17.51 -33.87
N ILE A 180 -11.71 -17.80 -33.74
CA ILE A 180 -12.59 -17.14 -32.76
C ILE A 180 -12.13 -17.45 -31.33
N LYS A 181 -11.76 -18.71 -31.06
CA LYS A 181 -11.23 -19.12 -29.76
C LYS A 181 -9.91 -18.41 -29.44
N THR A 182 -9.02 -18.29 -30.43
CA THR A 182 -7.74 -17.58 -30.29
C THR A 182 -7.97 -16.10 -30.02
N THR A 183 -8.85 -15.46 -30.79
CA THR A 183 -9.19 -14.02 -30.61
C THR A 183 -9.86 -13.76 -29.26
N SER A 184 -10.75 -14.66 -28.81
CA SER A 184 -11.38 -14.61 -27.49
C SER A 184 -10.37 -14.83 -26.36
N ASP A 185 -9.45 -15.78 -26.51
CA ASP A 185 -8.38 -16.04 -25.54
C ASP A 185 -7.40 -14.85 -25.46
N GLU A 186 -7.05 -14.21 -26.57
CA GLU A 186 -6.21 -13.00 -26.63
C GLU A 186 -6.90 -11.79 -26.00
N THR A 187 -8.18 -11.57 -26.28
CA THR A 187 -8.97 -10.48 -25.68
C THR A 187 -9.11 -10.68 -24.18
N ARG A 188 -9.33 -11.93 -23.73
CA ARG A 188 -9.31 -12.28 -22.29
C ARG A 188 -7.95 -12.00 -21.68
N LEU A 189 -6.86 -12.33 -22.36
CA LEU A 189 -5.49 -12.09 -21.90
C LEU A 189 -5.23 -10.59 -21.65
N LEU A 190 -5.68 -9.74 -22.60
CA LEU A 190 -5.56 -8.28 -22.51
C LEU A 190 -6.42 -7.70 -21.38
N LEU A 191 -7.66 -8.18 -21.22
CA LEU A 191 -8.55 -7.76 -20.13
C LEU A 191 -8.00 -8.18 -18.77
N GLU A 192 -7.48 -9.40 -18.65
CA GLU A 192 -6.79 -9.83 -17.42
C GLU A 192 -5.55 -8.98 -17.13
N GLN A 193 -4.79 -8.54 -18.14
CA GLN A 193 -3.64 -7.64 -17.92
C GLN A 193 -4.05 -6.24 -17.44
N LEU A 194 -5.17 -5.71 -17.94
CA LEU A 194 -5.65 -4.37 -17.57
C LEU A 194 -6.29 -4.32 -16.18
N VAL A 195 -7.02 -5.37 -15.78
CA VAL A 195 -7.67 -5.46 -14.46
C VAL A 195 -6.66 -5.70 -13.33
N ASN A 196 -5.49 -6.27 -13.63
CA ASN A 196 -4.55 -6.78 -12.63
C ASN A 196 -3.40 -5.84 -12.24
N LYS A 197 -3.46 -4.54 -12.59
CA LYS A 197 -2.46 -3.57 -12.10
C LYS A 197 -2.64 -3.36 -10.59
N PRO A 198 -1.69 -3.79 -9.74
CA PRO A 198 -1.91 -3.76 -8.29
C PRO A 198 -1.76 -2.34 -7.75
N ILE A 199 -2.76 -1.89 -6.98
CA ILE A 199 -2.63 -0.76 -6.05
C ILE A 199 -2.63 -1.41 -4.66
N ILE A 200 -1.45 -1.73 -4.10
CA ILE A 200 -1.37 -2.31 -2.77
C ILE A 200 -0.30 -1.59 -1.95
N GLU A 201 -0.74 -0.92 -0.89
CA GLU A 201 0.07 -0.60 0.28
C GLU A 201 -0.20 -1.68 1.33
N ASN A 202 0.80 -2.50 1.69
CA ASN A 202 0.67 -3.49 2.74
C ASN A 202 1.14 -2.92 4.08
N SER A 203 0.32 -3.05 5.13
CA SER A 203 0.72 -2.85 6.52
C SER A 203 1.14 -4.19 7.16
N PHE A 204 1.92 -4.14 8.23
CA PHE A 204 2.33 -5.30 9.05
C PHE A 204 1.32 -5.66 10.14
N GLU A 205 0.11 -5.16 10.04
CA GLU A 205 -0.86 -5.41 11.09
C GLU A 205 -1.23 -6.90 11.09
N GLU A 206 -1.32 -7.42 12.32
CA GLU A 206 -1.80 -8.75 12.68
C GLU A 206 -2.85 -9.20 11.67
N PHE A 207 -2.63 -10.36 11.02
CA PHE A 207 -3.48 -10.87 9.94
C PHE A 207 -4.93 -10.42 10.10
N THR A 208 -5.32 -9.33 9.43
CA THR A 208 -6.63 -8.73 9.68
C THR A 208 -7.63 -9.73 9.17
N ASP A 209 -8.35 -10.36 10.10
CA ASP A 209 -9.31 -11.39 9.76
C ASP A 209 -10.48 -10.71 9.05
N PHE A 210 -10.44 -10.73 7.72
CA PHE A 210 -11.50 -10.19 6.91
C PHE A 210 -12.63 -11.24 6.84
N ASP A 211 -13.88 -10.77 6.89
CA ASP A 211 -15.05 -11.64 6.92
C ASP A 211 -15.34 -12.26 5.54
N LEU A 212 -14.55 -13.29 5.20
CA LEU A 212 -14.73 -14.05 3.96
C LEU A 212 -16.07 -14.77 3.94
N ILE A 213 -16.54 -15.29 5.08
CA ILE A 213 -17.81 -16.02 5.16
C ILE A 213 -18.97 -15.06 4.88
N GLY A 214 -18.97 -13.87 5.48
CA GLY A 214 -19.91 -12.81 5.17
C GLY A 214 -19.90 -12.46 3.68
N LYS A 215 -18.72 -12.20 3.11
CA LYS A 215 -18.58 -11.92 1.67
C LYS A 215 -19.14 -13.04 0.78
N ILE A 216 -18.88 -14.31 1.10
CA ILE A 216 -19.41 -15.46 0.35
C ILE A 216 -20.94 -15.53 0.46
N LYS A 217 -21.51 -15.28 1.65
CA LYS A 217 -22.96 -15.25 1.87
C LYS A 217 -23.63 -14.13 1.08
N ASP A 218 -23.01 -12.95 1.03
CA ASP A 218 -23.48 -11.85 0.18
C ASP A 218 -23.46 -12.24 -1.30
N GLY A 219 -22.38 -12.91 -1.74
CA GLY A 219 -22.29 -13.51 -3.07
C GLY A 219 -23.42 -14.50 -3.36
N GLN A 220 -23.74 -15.40 -2.43
CA GLN A 220 -24.85 -16.35 -2.57
C GLN A 220 -26.21 -15.63 -2.65
N LYS A 221 -26.42 -14.60 -1.83
CA LYS A 221 -27.64 -13.78 -1.86
C LYS A 221 -27.80 -13.09 -3.21
N VAL A 222 -26.80 -12.35 -3.66
CA VAL A 222 -26.83 -11.64 -4.96
C VAL A 222 -27.02 -12.62 -6.11
N SER A 223 -26.37 -13.79 -6.06
CA SER A 223 -26.54 -14.84 -7.07
C SER A 223 -27.97 -15.41 -7.12
N ASN A 224 -28.62 -15.61 -5.98
CA ASN A 224 -30.01 -16.06 -5.93
C ASN A 224 -30.98 -15.01 -6.48
N GLU A 225 -30.77 -13.75 -6.14
CA GLU A 225 -31.59 -12.63 -6.62
C GLU A 225 -31.37 -12.38 -8.13
N LEU A 226 -30.13 -12.56 -8.62
CA LEU A 226 -29.79 -12.56 -10.05
C LEU A 226 -30.54 -13.67 -10.79
N TYR A 227 -30.59 -14.89 -10.23
CA TYR A 227 -31.32 -16.00 -10.82
C TYR A 227 -32.83 -15.71 -10.94
N ILE A 228 -33.44 -15.14 -9.90
CA ILE A 228 -34.85 -14.73 -9.92
C ILE A 228 -35.11 -13.69 -11.01
N SER A 229 -34.23 -12.70 -11.14
CA SER A 229 -34.35 -11.63 -12.13
C SER A 229 -34.19 -12.15 -13.57
N ILE A 230 -33.28 -13.09 -13.80
CA ILE A 230 -33.11 -13.78 -15.09
C ILE A 230 -34.40 -14.54 -15.45
N LEU A 231 -34.97 -15.30 -14.51
CA LEU A 231 -36.22 -16.02 -14.73
C LEU A 231 -37.39 -15.08 -15.05
N LEU A 232 -37.48 -13.94 -14.37
CA LEU A 232 -38.51 -12.94 -14.62
C LEU A 232 -38.41 -12.38 -16.05
N ALA A 233 -37.22 -11.94 -16.46
CA ALA A 233 -36.96 -11.43 -17.80
C ALA A 233 -37.26 -12.50 -18.87
N GLN A 234 -36.79 -13.72 -18.66
CA GLN A 234 -36.99 -14.84 -19.59
C GLN A 234 -38.46 -15.21 -19.73
N SER A 235 -39.20 -15.29 -18.61
CA SER A 235 -40.63 -15.61 -18.62
C SER A 235 -41.45 -14.55 -19.37
N THR A 236 -41.05 -13.28 -19.28
CA THR A 236 -41.67 -12.16 -20.00
C THR A 236 -41.41 -12.28 -21.50
N ILE A 237 -40.16 -12.53 -21.91
CA ILE A 237 -39.79 -12.76 -23.31
C ILE A 237 -40.54 -13.98 -23.87
N ASP A 238 -40.57 -15.09 -23.16
CA ASP A 238 -41.24 -16.32 -23.60
C ASP A 238 -42.77 -16.11 -23.75
N ARG A 239 -43.39 -15.39 -22.81
CA ARG A 239 -44.83 -15.02 -22.86
C ARG A 239 -45.13 -14.16 -24.09
N VAL A 240 -44.37 -13.09 -24.30
CA VAL A 240 -44.55 -12.17 -25.44
C VAL A 240 -44.29 -12.89 -26.76
N THR A 241 -43.27 -13.75 -26.82
CA THR A 241 -42.98 -14.57 -28.00
C THR A 241 -44.15 -15.49 -28.34
N LYS A 242 -44.75 -16.14 -27.34
CA LYS A 242 -45.89 -17.04 -27.51
C LYS A 242 -47.14 -16.32 -28.00
N ASP A 243 -47.40 -15.13 -27.48
CA ASP A 243 -48.58 -14.33 -27.82
C ASP A 243 -48.31 -13.23 -28.87
N TRP A 244 -47.15 -13.27 -29.53
CA TRP A 244 -46.67 -12.23 -30.45
C TRP A 244 -47.72 -11.77 -31.48
N GLY A 245 -48.38 -12.73 -32.13
CA GLY A 245 -49.42 -12.43 -33.13
C GLY A 245 -50.74 -11.90 -32.57
N LYS A 246 -50.95 -11.97 -31.25
CA LYS A 246 -52.15 -11.51 -30.54
C LYS A 246 -51.98 -10.14 -29.89
N LEU A 247 -50.74 -9.75 -29.62
CA LEU A 247 -50.42 -8.46 -29.01
C LEU A 247 -50.45 -7.35 -30.07
N SER A 248 -50.65 -6.12 -29.62
CA SER A 248 -50.41 -4.93 -30.42
C SER A 248 -48.95 -4.47 -30.32
N ASN A 249 -48.48 -3.68 -31.28
CA ASN A 249 -47.13 -3.10 -31.24
C ASN A 249 -46.86 -2.38 -29.90
N ASN A 250 -47.82 -1.62 -29.36
CA ASN A 250 -47.67 -0.91 -28.09
C ASN A 250 -47.48 -1.87 -26.92
N GLN A 251 -48.27 -2.95 -26.84
CA GLN A 251 -48.13 -3.96 -25.78
C GLN A 251 -46.78 -4.68 -25.85
N ILE A 252 -46.26 -4.93 -27.05
CA ILE A 252 -44.92 -5.50 -27.22
C ILE A 252 -43.85 -4.51 -26.75
N VAL A 253 -43.98 -3.22 -27.09
CA VAL A 253 -43.04 -2.17 -26.65
C VAL A 253 -43.09 -1.96 -25.13
N GLU A 254 -44.26 -2.03 -24.51
CA GLU A 254 -44.43 -2.01 -23.05
C GLU A 254 -43.68 -3.19 -22.42
N SER A 255 -43.88 -4.42 -22.91
CA SER A 255 -43.15 -5.58 -22.41
C SER A 255 -41.64 -5.51 -22.66
N ILE A 256 -41.19 -4.91 -23.76
CA ILE A 256 -39.75 -4.64 -23.99
C ILE A 256 -39.23 -3.70 -22.90
N SER A 257 -40.00 -2.67 -22.56
CA SER A 257 -39.62 -1.68 -21.54
C SER A 257 -39.55 -2.32 -20.15
N GLU A 258 -40.52 -3.18 -19.80
CA GLU A 258 -40.49 -3.99 -18.56
C GLU A 258 -39.21 -4.83 -18.46
N VAL A 259 -38.82 -5.52 -19.54
CA VAL A 259 -37.60 -6.34 -19.52
C VAL A 259 -36.35 -5.45 -19.43
N LYS A 260 -36.30 -4.32 -20.14
CA LYS A 260 -35.18 -3.38 -20.08
C LYS A 260 -34.97 -2.78 -18.69
N GLU A 261 -36.04 -2.50 -17.97
CA GLU A 261 -35.98 -2.01 -16.58
C GLU A 261 -35.33 -3.05 -15.65
N VAL A 262 -35.67 -4.33 -15.81
CA VAL A 262 -35.02 -5.43 -15.07
C VAL A 262 -33.55 -5.59 -15.46
N LEU A 263 -33.22 -5.43 -16.75
CA LEU A 263 -31.84 -5.52 -17.24
C LEU A 263 -30.96 -4.42 -16.65
N GLY A 264 -31.45 -3.18 -16.68
CA GLY A 264 -30.70 -1.98 -16.30
C GLY A 264 -29.75 -1.49 -17.39
N GLU A 265 -28.74 -0.75 -16.96
CA GLU A 265 -27.72 -0.13 -17.80
C GLU A 265 -26.33 -0.73 -17.56
N GLU A 266 -25.50 -0.76 -18.60
CA GLU A 266 -24.12 -1.27 -18.48
C GLU A 266 -23.28 -0.47 -17.48
N SER A 267 -23.64 0.80 -17.26
CA SER A 267 -23.05 1.68 -16.26
C SER A 267 -23.51 1.41 -14.82
N ASP A 268 -24.45 0.48 -14.61
CA ASP A 268 -24.95 0.18 -13.28
C ASP A 268 -23.84 -0.38 -12.39
N SER A 269 -23.67 0.24 -11.22
CA SER A 269 -22.68 -0.19 -10.25
C SER A 269 -23.10 -1.49 -9.56
N SER A 270 -22.18 -2.10 -8.82
CA SER A 270 -22.42 -3.31 -8.03
C SER A 270 -23.48 -3.16 -6.92
N SER A 271 -23.95 -1.93 -6.64
CA SER A 271 -25.04 -1.66 -5.71
C SER A 271 -26.42 -1.55 -6.35
N SER A 272 -26.51 -1.51 -7.68
CA SER A 272 -27.80 -1.40 -8.38
C SER A 272 -28.60 -2.71 -8.32
N ASP A 273 -29.92 -2.60 -8.21
CA ASP A 273 -30.85 -3.73 -8.13
C ASP A 273 -31.17 -4.37 -9.50
N THR A 274 -30.42 -4.01 -10.54
CA THR A 274 -30.61 -4.46 -11.92
C THR A 274 -29.79 -5.71 -12.22
N LEU A 275 -30.08 -6.40 -13.33
CA LEU A 275 -29.25 -7.53 -13.77
C LEU A 275 -27.79 -7.13 -13.99
N PHE A 276 -27.54 -5.95 -14.60
CA PHE A 276 -26.19 -5.42 -14.77
C PHE A 276 -25.49 -5.12 -13.44
N GLY A 277 -26.16 -4.47 -12.48
CA GLY A 277 -25.56 -4.20 -11.17
C GLY A 277 -25.20 -5.48 -10.42
N ARG A 278 -26.11 -6.46 -10.44
CA ARG A 278 -25.93 -7.75 -9.76
C ARG A 278 -24.82 -8.60 -10.38
N VAL A 279 -24.69 -8.63 -11.71
CA VAL A 279 -23.56 -9.32 -12.35
C VAL A 279 -22.24 -8.60 -12.10
N ASN A 280 -22.23 -7.25 -12.10
CA ASN A 280 -21.05 -6.46 -11.79
C ASN A 280 -20.57 -6.72 -10.35
N PHE A 281 -21.48 -6.83 -9.38
CA PHE A 281 -21.13 -7.27 -8.03
C PHE A 281 -20.35 -8.59 -8.03
N LEU A 282 -20.80 -9.61 -8.78
CA LEU A 282 -20.12 -10.91 -8.86
C LEU A 282 -18.76 -10.82 -9.56
N ARG A 283 -18.65 -10.01 -10.62
CA ARG A 283 -17.41 -9.76 -11.35
C ARG A 283 -16.36 -9.10 -10.46
N ASP A 284 -16.74 -8.02 -9.78
CA ASP A 284 -15.84 -7.23 -8.94
C ASP A 284 -15.47 -7.97 -7.65
N SER A 285 -16.43 -8.69 -7.05
CA SER A 285 -16.22 -9.35 -5.77
C SER A 285 -15.37 -10.61 -5.87
N PHE A 286 -15.54 -11.41 -6.94
CA PHE A 286 -14.94 -12.75 -7.03
C PHE A 286 -14.12 -13.01 -8.29
N GLY A 287 -14.25 -12.18 -9.32
CA GLY A 287 -13.48 -12.32 -10.56
C GLY A 287 -13.75 -13.62 -11.33
N TYR A 288 -14.94 -14.23 -11.18
CA TYR A 288 -15.29 -15.45 -11.91
C TYR A 288 -15.53 -15.19 -13.39
N LYS A 289 -14.91 -15.98 -14.27
CA LYS A 289 -15.13 -15.91 -15.73
C LYS A 289 -16.59 -16.10 -16.13
N GLU A 290 -17.33 -16.89 -15.35
CA GLU A 290 -18.75 -17.13 -15.60
C GLU A 290 -19.60 -15.88 -15.37
N ALA A 291 -19.14 -14.94 -14.55
CA ALA A 291 -19.81 -13.66 -14.37
C ALA A 291 -19.58 -12.73 -15.58
N ASP A 292 -18.41 -12.80 -16.21
CA ASP A 292 -18.14 -12.10 -17.48
C ASP A 292 -19.06 -12.63 -18.61
N LEU A 293 -19.27 -13.96 -18.69
CA LEU A 293 -20.20 -14.57 -19.66
C LEU A 293 -21.65 -14.14 -19.44
N ILE A 294 -22.10 -14.02 -18.19
CA ILE A 294 -23.46 -13.55 -17.87
C ILE A 294 -23.61 -12.08 -18.31
N TYR A 295 -22.58 -11.25 -18.10
CA TYR A 295 -22.60 -9.85 -18.54
C TYR A 295 -22.77 -9.75 -20.06
N GLU A 296 -21.98 -10.52 -20.82
CA GLU A 296 -22.06 -10.57 -22.29
C GLU A 296 -23.45 -11.06 -22.77
N ASP A 297 -24.01 -12.08 -22.13
CA ASP A 297 -25.36 -12.58 -22.44
C ASP A 297 -26.44 -11.50 -22.17
N ILE A 298 -26.36 -10.78 -21.04
CA ILE A 298 -27.28 -9.68 -20.70
C ILE A 298 -27.18 -8.55 -21.74
N GLN A 299 -25.98 -8.21 -22.18
CA GLN A 299 -25.76 -7.23 -23.24
C GLN A 299 -26.42 -7.68 -24.56
N ALA A 300 -26.24 -8.94 -24.96
CA ALA A 300 -26.88 -9.48 -26.15
C ALA A 300 -28.42 -9.47 -26.07
N VAL A 301 -29.00 -9.69 -24.89
CA VAL A 301 -30.46 -9.53 -24.67
C VAL A 301 -30.85 -8.08 -24.91
N LYS A 302 -30.13 -7.11 -24.33
CA LYS A 302 -30.43 -5.68 -24.46
C LYS A 302 -30.36 -5.23 -25.93
N ASP A 303 -29.37 -5.69 -26.67
CA ASP A 303 -29.20 -5.42 -28.10
C ASP A 303 -30.37 -5.98 -28.94
N SER A 304 -30.77 -7.23 -28.67
CA SER A 304 -31.93 -7.86 -29.30
C SER A 304 -33.22 -7.07 -29.03
N LEU A 305 -33.41 -6.59 -27.80
CA LEU A 305 -34.57 -5.76 -27.42
C LEU A 305 -34.54 -4.39 -28.10
N ASN A 306 -33.37 -3.73 -28.18
CA ASN A 306 -33.18 -2.46 -28.87
C ASN A 306 -33.50 -2.59 -30.37
N PHE A 307 -32.94 -3.62 -31.02
CA PHE A 307 -33.21 -3.92 -32.42
C PHE A 307 -34.69 -4.22 -32.66
N THR A 308 -35.31 -4.97 -31.76
CA THR A 308 -36.73 -5.31 -31.86
C THR A 308 -37.61 -4.07 -31.76
N GLN A 309 -37.35 -3.20 -30.77
CA GLN A 309 -38.11 -1.96 -30.55
C GLN A 309 -38.01 -1.00 -31.74
N THR A 310 -36.79 -0.78 -32.24
CA THR A 310 -36.55 0.11 -33.39
C THR A 310 -37.21 -0.42 -34.66
N THR A 311 -37.13 -1.72 -34.92
CA THR A 311 -37.74 -2.34 -36.10
C THR A 311 -39.27 -2.40 -36.02
N LEU A 312 -39.84 -2.63 -34.83
CA LEU A 312 -41.30 -2.57 -34.59
C LEU A 312 -41.88 -1.21 -34.98
N ALA A 313 -41.18 -0.12 -34.68
CA ALA A 313 -41.63 1.24 -35.00
C ALA A 313 -41.72 1.49 -36.51
N VAL A 314 -40.88 0.84 -37.32
CA VAL A 314 -40.82 1.04 -38.78
C VAL A 314 -41.69 0.04 -39.53
N ASN A 315 -41.57 -1.25 -39.21
CA ASN A 315 -42.12 -2.35 -40.00
C ASN A 315 -43.34 -3.04 -39.37
N GLY A 316 -43.64 -2.73 -38.10
CA GLY A 316 -44.67 -3.43 -37.32
C GLY A 316 -44.37 -4.91 -37.07
N GLN A 317 -45.30 -5.59 -36.39
CA GLN A 317 -45.08 -6.96 -35.86
C GLN A 317 -45.16 -8.11 -36.87
N LYS A 318 -45.38 -7.85 -38.17
CA LYS A 318 -45.75 -8.90 -39.16
C LYS A 318 -44.59 -9.80 -39.60
N THR A 319 -43.36 -9.52 -39.17
CA THR A 319 -42.16 -10.19 -39.68
C THR A 319 -41.72 -11.32 -38.74
N VAL A 320 -41.68 -12.56 -39.24
CA VAL A 320 -41.24 -13.74 -38.46
C VAL A 320 -39.79 -13.60 -37.96
N SER A 321 -38.92 -12.93 -38.73
CA SER A 321 -37.54 -12.68 -38.30
C SER A 321 -37.46 -11.77 -37.07
N LEU A 322 -38.40 -10.84 -36.90
CA LEU A 322 -38.43 -9.91 -35.77
C LEU A 322 -38.84 -10.63 -34.48
N GLN A 323 -39.85 -11.49 -34.56
CA GLN A 323 -40.23 -12.38 -33.46
C GLN A 323 -39.06 -13.31 -33.07
N LYS A 324 -38.36 -13.85 -34.07
CA LYS A 324 -37.19 -14.71 -33.85
C LYS A 324 -36.07 -13.96 -33.13
N GLU A 325 -35.78 -12.74 -33.55
CA GLU A 325 -34.80 -11.88 -32.89
C GLU A 325 -35.18 -11.60 -31.45
N PHE A 326 -36.41 -11.16 -31.17
CA PHE A 326 -36.88 -10.96 -29.79
C PHE A 326 -36.75 -12.23 -28.92
N SER A 327 -37.09 -13.39 -29.49
CA SER A 327 -36.98 -14.68 -28.79
C SER A 327 -35.53 -15.14 -28.56
N SER A 328 -34.55 -14.57 -29.28
CA SER A 328 -33.13 -14.86 -29.07
C SER A 328 -32.70 -14.45 -27.65
N GLY A 329 -33.29 -13.40 -27.09
CA GLY A 329 -33.09 -12.97 -25.70
C GLY A 329 -33.31 -14.09 -24.67
N SER A 330 -34.35 -14.92 -24.86
CA SER A 330 -34.59 -16.11 -24.00
C SER A 330 -33.47 -17.15 -24.08
N THR A 331 -32.78 -17.24 -25.22
CA THR A 331 -31.65 -18.16 -25.38
C THR A 331 -30.41 -17.68 -24.62
N TYR A 332 -30.11 -16.37 -24.66
CA TYR A 332 -29.03 -15.78 -23.89
C TYR A 332 -29.28 -15.87 -22.38
N LEU A 333 -30.51 -15.61 -21.91
CA LEU A 333 -30.87 -15.77 -20.50
C LEU A 333 -30.71 -17.23 -20.01
N LYS A 334 -31.07 -18.23 -20.83
CA LYS A 334 -30.80 -19.66 -20.53
C LYS A 334 -29.31 -20.00 -20.47
N SER A 335 -28.48 -19.30 -21.25
CA SER A 335 -27.03 -19.43 -21.15
C SER A 335 -26.53 -18.84 -19.83
N SER A 336 -27.02 -17.66 -19.45
CA SER A 336 -26.73 -17.02 -18.17
C SER A 336 -27.11 -17.89 -16.96
N GLU A 337 -28.27 -18.56 -16.98
CA GLU A 337 -28.67 -19.51 -15.93
C GLU A 337 -27.64 -20.63 -15.73
N LYS A 338 -27.07 -21.17 -16.81
CA LYS A 338 -26.05 -22.24 -16.72
C LYS A 338 -24.74 -21.72 -16.12
N SER A 339 -24.31 -20.53 -16.53
CA SER A 339 -23.13 -19.86 -15.98
C SER A 339 -23.33 -19.55 -14.49
N LEU A 340 -24.53 -19.10 -14.10
CA LEU A 340 -24.88 -18.80 -12.72
C LEU A 340 -24.94 -20.05 -11.84
N ALA A 341 -25.39 -21.18 -12.37
CA ALA A 341 -25.35 -22.46 -11.66
C ALA A 341 -23.91 -22.88 -11.30
N ILE A 342 -22.94 -22.59 -12.19
CA ILE A 342 -21.51 -22.83 -11.91
C ILE A 342 -21.01 -21.89 -10.81
N ILE A 343 -21.37 -20.60 -10.86
CA ILE A 343 -21.03 -19.63 -9.80
C ILE A 343 -21.56 -20.10 -8.44
N ASN A 344 -22.84 -20.49 -8.38
CA ASN A 344 -23.46 -20.98 -7.14
C ASN A 344 -22.75 -22.21 -6.57
N LYS A 345 -22.37 -23.15 -7.44
CA LYS A 345 -21.58 -24.32 -7.03
C LYS A 345 -20.23 -23.89 -6.42
N ARG A 346 -19.51 -22.97 -7.08
CA ARG A 346 -18.21 -22.47 -6.60
C ARG A 346 -18.32 -21.70 -5.29
N LEU A 347 -19.35 -20.87 -5.11
CA LEU A 347 -19.61 -20.15 -3.86
C LEU A 347 -19.84 -21.12 -2.70
N LYS A 348 -20.63 -22.18 -2.92
CA LYS A 348 -20.87 -23.23 -1.92
C LYS A 348 -19.61 -24.02 -1.58
N GLU A 349 -18.80 -24.37 -2.58
CA GLU A 349 -17.50 -25.02 -2.35
C GLU A 349 -16.55 -24.10 -1.57
N SER A 350 -16.55 -22.80 -1.89
CA SER A 350 -15.73 -21.78 -1.20
C SER A 350 -16.15 -21.57 0.25
N GLU A 351 -17.44 -21.62 0.56
CA GLU A 351 -17.96 -21.57 1.94
C GLU A 351 -17.43 -22.74 2.79
N GLY A 352 -17.51 -23.95 2.24
CA GLY A 352 -16.99 -25.15 2.90
C GLY A 352 -15.48 -25.08 3.13
N LEU A 353 -14.73 -24.61 2.13
CA LEU A 353 -13.28 -24.41 2.24
C LEU A 353 -12.92 -23.33 3.26
N SER A 354 -13.63 -22.19 3.27
CA SER A 354 -13.41 -21.10 4.23
C SER A 354 -13.57 -21.60 5.66
N THR A 355 -14.63 -22.37 5.94
CA THR A 355 -14.88 -22.94 7.27
C THR A 355 -13.74 -23.85 7.73
N LEU A 356 -13.21 -24.68 6.82
CA LEU A 356 -12.08 -25.57 7.13
C LEU A 356 -10.76 -24.79 7.33
N ILE A 357 -10.55 -23.73 6.55
CA ILE A 357 -9.40 -22.83 6.71
C ILE A 357 -9.44 -22.14 8.08
N ASP A 358 -10.59 -21.56 8.46
CA ASP A 358 -10.77 -20.89 9.74
C ASP A 358 -10.60 -21.88 10.91
N THR A 359 -11.08 -23.12 10.77
CA THR A 359 -10.85 -24.20 11.74
C THR A 359 -9.34 -24.47 11.91
N ASN A 360 -8.61 -24.62 10.81
CA ASN A 360 -7.16 -24.86 10.86
C ASN A 360 -6.39 -23.65 11.41
N LEU A 361 -6.82 -22.42 11.10
CA LEU A 361 -6.24 -21.20 11.66
C LEU A 361 -6.41 -21.15 13.17
N ASN A 362 -7.62 -21.43 13.67
CA ASN A 362 -7.91 -21.50 15.10
C ASN A 362 -7.10 -22.61 15.79
N GLN A 363 -6.96 -23.78 15.16
CA GLN A 363 -6.09 -24.84 15.68
C GLN A 363 -4.63 -24.38 15.76
N ALA A 364 -4.11 -23.70 14.74
CA ALA A 364 -2.75 -23.15 14.76
C ALA A 364 -2.56 -22.10 15.86
N ILE A 365 -3.55 -21.23 16.09
CA ILE A 365 -3.56 -20.25 17.18
C ILE A 365 -3.54 -20.96 18.54
N ASN A 366 -4.36 -22.00 18.73
CA ASN A 366 -4.39 -22.77 19.97
C ASN A 366 -3.06 -23.49 20.25
N VAL A 367 -2.43 -24.06 19.21
CA VAL A 367 -1.09 -24.68 19.33
C VAL A 367 -0.04 -23.65 19.71
N LEU A 368 -0.11 -22.43 19.16
CA LEU A 368 0.77 -21.34 19.57
C LEU A 368 0.50 -20.96 21.04
N GLY A 369 -0.76 -20.75 21.44
CA GLY A 369 -1.12 -20.40 22.82
C GLY A 369 -0.67 -21.43 23.86
N GLY A 370 -0.66 -22.73 23.50
CA GLY A 370 -0.15 -23.82 24.34
C GLY A 370 1.34 -24.11 24.19
N TRP A 371 2.08 -23.36 23.37
CA TRP A 371 3.42 -23.76 22.92
C TRP A 371 4.43 -23.99 24.07
N THR A 372 4.33 -23.22 25.15
CA THR A 372 5.25 -23.33 26.31
C THR A 372 4.92 -24.50 27.24
N THR A 373 3.67 -25.00 27.21
CA THR A 373 3.20 -26.08 28.08
C THR A 373 3.16 -27.45 27.40
N MET A 374 3.19 -27.48 26.06
CA MET A 374 3.19 -28.70 25.26
C MET A 374 4.54 -29.43 25.28
N THR A 375 4.48 -30.76 25.27
CA THR A 375 5.64 -31.63 25.07
C THR A 375 6.15 -31.56 23.61
N GLU A 376 7.42 -31.90 23.38
CA GLU A 376 8.00 -31.93 22.03
C GLU A 376 7.24 -32.87 21.08
N ARG A 377 6.72 -33.99 21.60
CA ARG A 377 5.91 -34.93 20.83
C ARG A 377 4.59 -34.29 20.37
N GLU A 378 3.86 -33.66 21.28
CA GLU A 378 2.58 -33.00 20.97
C GLU A 378 2.76 -31.86 19.96
N LYS A 379 3.85 -31.10 20.07
CA LYS A 379 4.19 -30.05 19.11
C LYS A 379 4.39 -30.63 17.71
N ASN A 380 5.20 -31.70 17.59
CA ASN A 380 5.48 -32.33 16.31
C ASN A 380 4.21 -32.93 15.69
N GLU A 381 3.42 -33.68 16.46
CA GLU A 381 2.16 -34.27 16.00
C GLU A 381 1.16 -33.19 15.53
N SER A 382 1.03 -32.09 16.28
CA SER A 382 0.15 -30.97 15.93
C SER A 382 0.59 -30.26 14.65
N VAL A 383 1.89 -29.94 14.53
CA VAL A 383 2.42 -29.24 13.34
C VAL A 383 2.36 -30.13 12.11
N ASP A 384 2.64 -31.42 12.21
CA ASP A 384 2.53 -32.34 11.07
C ASP A 384 1.08 -32.59 10.66
N GLY A 385 0.16 -32.70 11.63
CA GLY A 385 -1.28 -32.75 11.37
C GLY A 385 -1.78 -31.52 10.62
N LEU A 386 -1.43 -30.33 11.12
CA LEU A 386 -1.76 -29.05 10.46
C LEU A 386 -1.10 -28.92 9.09
N THR A 387 0.13 -29.42 8.91
CA THR A 387 0.80 -29.43 7.60
C THR A 387 -0.01 -30.22 6.58
N LYS A 388 -0.41 -31.46 6.94
CA LYS A 388 -1.18 -32.34 6.05
C LYS A 388 -2.55 -31.74 5.73
N SER A 389 -3.25 -31.23 6.74
CA SER A 389 -4.55 -30.58 6.57
C SER A 389 -4.45 -29.32 5.70
N THR A 390 -3.42 -28.50 5.91
CA THR A 390 -3.22 -27.28 5.11
C THR A 390 -2.90 -27.61 3.65
N LEU A 391 -2.06 -28.62 3.40
CA LEU A 391 -1.73 -29.04 2.04
C LEU A 391 -2.93 -29.61 1.29
N SER A 392 -3.86 -30.30 1.95
CA SER A 392 -5.07 -30.81 1.29
C SER A 392 -6.09 -29.72 0.96
N LEU A 393 -6.12 -28.63 1.75
CA LEU A 393 -6.96 -27.45 1.49
C LEU A 393 -6.34 -26.47 0.50
N ASN A 394 -5.03 -26.55 0.28
CA ASN A 394 -4.30 -25.53 -0.45
C ASN A 394 -4.66 -25.45 -1.95
N ARG A 395 -4.95 -24.22 -2.38
CA ARG A 395 -5.20 -23.79 -3.76
C ARG A 395 -4.16 -22.80 -4.28
N VAL A 396 -3.29 -22.27 -3.40
CA VAL A 396 -2.17 -21.40 -3.80
C VAL A 396 -1.13 -22.23 -4.58
N PRO A 397 -0.74 -21.82 -5.79
CA PRO A 397 0.20 -22.59 -6.60
C PRO A 397 1.58 -22.71 -5.94
N LYS A 398 2.31 -23.80 -6.23
CA LYS A 398 3.72 -24.04 -5.86
C LYS A 398 4.10 -23.77 -4.38
N VAL A 399 3.14 -23.89 -3.46
CA VAL A 399 3.33 -23.52 -2.05
C VAL A 399 4.26 -24.45 -1.26
N SER A 400 4.56 -25.64 -1.79
CA SER A 400 5.42 -26.63 -1.11
C SER A 400 6.79 -26.07 -0.74
N ASN A 401 7.29 -25.10 -1.52
CA ASN A 401 8.58 -24.45 -1.30
C ASN A 401 8.56 -23.42 -0.15
N VAL A 402 7.37 -23.07 0.36
CA VAL A 402 7.15 -22.11 1.45
C VAL A 402 7.26 -22.79 2.82
N LEU A 403 6.95 -24.09 2.90
CA LEU A 403 6.92 -24.87 4.15
C LEU A 403 8.31 -25.24 4.70
N SER A 404 9.38 -25.03 3.94
CA SER A 404 10.75 -25.23 4.41
C SER A 404 11.30 -23.97 5.09
N SER A 405 11.81 -24.12 6.32
CA SER A 405 12.58 -23.06 6.98
C SER A 405 13.90 -22.86 6.23
N VAL A 406 14.12 -21.66 5.69
CA VAL A 406 15.25 -21.36 4.78
C VAL A 406 16.59 -21.20 5.52
N TYR A 407 16.59 -20.96 6.83
CA TYR A 407 17.83 -20.80 7.60
C TYR A 407 18.27 -22.13 8.23
N GLU A 408 19.40 -22.65 7.75
CA GLU A 408 20.01 -23.89 8.26
C GLU A 408 20.42 -23.80 9.74
N ASN A 409 20.59 -22.59 10.27
CA ASN A 409 21.07 -22.33 11.63
C ASN A 409 19.94 -22.33 12.69
N ILE A 410 18.67 -22.40 12.28
CA ILE A 410 17.51 -22.44 13.19
C ILE A 410 17.18 -23.90 13.49
N VAL A 411 17.46 -24.34 14.72
CA VAL A 411 17.35 -25.74 15.17
C VAL A 411 16.28 -25.88 16.27
N GLY A 412 15.71 -27.07 16.40
CA GLY A 412 14.83 -27.44 17.51
C GLY A 412 13.46 -26.73 17.47
N ASP A 413 13.01 -26.27 18.63
CA ASP A 413 11.67 -25.75 18.86
C ASP A 413 11.31 -24.55 17.95
N LYS A 414 12.26 -23.63 17.72
CA LYS A 414 12.09 -22.47 16.84
C LYS A 414 11.78 -22.85 15.40
N LYS A 415 12.41 -23.93 14.90
CA LYS A 415 12.19 -24.42 13.53
C LYS A 415 10.75 -24.90 13.36
N LEU A 416 10.24 -25.63 14.35
CA LEU A 416 8.89 -26.16 14.34
C LEU A 416 7.84 -25.04 14.43
N LYS A 417 8.12 -24.02 15.24
CA LYS A 417 7.29 -22.81 15.37
C LYS A 417 7.26 -21.97 14.09
N ASN A 418 8.41 -21.80 13.42
CA ASN A 418 8.48 -21.12 12.12
C ASN A 418 7.73 -21.88 11.02
N LYS A 419 7.73 -23.21 11.06
CA LYS A 419 6.89 -24.03 10.17
C LYS A 419 5.40 -23.75 10.43
N LEU A 420 4.99 -23.58 11.69
CA LEU A 420 3.62 -23.22 12.05
C LEU A 420 3.24 -21.80 11.59
N PHE A 421 4.15 -20.82 11.67
CA PHE A 421 3.92 -19.49 11.08
C PHE A 421 3.77 -19.54 9.56
N SER A 422 4.58 -20.36 8.89
CA SER A 422 4.45 -20.59 7.44
C SER A 422 3.11 -21.24 7.08
N ILE A 423 2.64 -22.21 7.89
CA ILE A 423 1.31 -22.81 7.73
C ILE A 423 0.20 -21.76 7.85
N ARG A 424 0.25 -20.88 8.86
CA ARG A 424 -0.70 -19.77 9.00
C ARG A 424 -0.69 -18.86 7.78
N ALA A 425 0.50 -18.46 7.30
CA ALA A 425 0.63 -17.64 6.10
C ALA A 425 0.00 -18.30 4.87
N ILE A 426 0.15 -19.61 4.70
CA ILE A 426 -0.49 -20.37 3.61
C ILE A 426 -2.01 -20.37 3.75
N LEU A 427 -2.53 -20.62 4.96
CA LEU A 427 -3.97 -20.60 5.22
C LEU A 427 -4.58 -19.22 4.94
N TYR A 428 -3.93 -18.14 5.38
CA TYR A 428 -4.34 -16.77 5.06
C TYR A 428 -4.25 -16.45 3.57
N SER A 429 -3.23 -16.97 2.88
CA SER A 429 -3.11 -16.81 1.42
C SER A 429 -4.24 -17.53 0.68
N ASN A 430 -4.66 -18.70 1.16
CA ASN A 430 -5.84 -19.39 0.64
C ASN A 430 -7.12 -18.60 0.93
N LYS A 431 -7.26 -18.02 2.12
CA LYS A 431 -8.38 -17.13 2.45
C LYS A 431 -8.43 -15.95 1.47
N LYS A 432 -7.30 -15.26 1.25
CA LYS A 432 -7.21 -14.15 0.29
C LYS A 432 -7.50 -14.58 -1.16
N LEU A 433 -7.04 -15.77 -1.56
CA LEU A 433 -7.35 -16.33 -2.88
C LEU A 433 -8.86 -16.55 -3.07
N LEU A 434 -9.54 -17.09 -2.06
CA LEU A 434 -11.00 -17.26 -2.10
C LEU A 434 -11.73 -15.91 -2.11
N ALA A 435 -11.15 -14.89 -1.48
CA ALA A 435 -11.72 -13.55 -1.41
C ALA A 435 -11.62 -12.79 -2.74
N ASN A 436 -10.47 -12.86 -3.42
CA ASN A 436 -10.14 -11.98 -4.54
C ASN A 436 -10.09 -12.71 -5.89
N GLY A 437 -10.30 -14.03 -5.90
CA GLY A 437 -10.25 -14.85 -7.10
C GLY A 437 -8.85 -14.99 -7.69
N SER A 438 -8.77 -15.50 -8.93
CA SER A 438 -7.49 -15.77 -9.60
C SER A 438 -6.86 -14.57 -10.31
N LYS A 439 -7.56 -13.42 -10.32
CA LYS A 439 -7.15 -12.23 -11.06
C LYS A 439 -6.14 -11.41 -10.23
N ALA A 440 -6.38 -11.19 -8.94
CA ALA A 440 -5.49 -10.38 -8.10
C ALA A 440 -4.21 -11.13 -7.65
N VAL A 441 -3.08 -10.42 -7.67
CA VAL A 441 -1.84 -10.86 -7.02
C VAL A 441 -2.06 -11.02 -5.52
N LEU A 442 -1.55 -12.11 -4.93
CA LEU A 442 -1.65 -12.35 -3.50
C LEU A 442 -0.33 -12.00 -2.82
N LEU A 443 -0.44 -11.13 -1.80
CA LEU A 443 0.65 -10.76 -0.91
C LEU A 443 0.29 -11.14 0.52
N THR A 444 1.12 -11.96 1.16
CA THR A 444 0.96 -12.35 2.56
C THR A 444 2.28 -12.24 3.31
N ASN A 445 2.31 -11.40 4.34
CA ASN A 445 3.47 -11.21 5.19
C ASN A 445 3.34 -12.03 6.49
N TRP A 446 4.46 -12.50 7.03
CA TRP A 446 4.52 -13.09 8.37
C TRP A 446 5.94 -12.94 8.95
N LEU A 447 6.04 -13.10 10.27
CA LEU A 447 7.30 -13.03 11.00
C LEU A 447 7.77 -14.44 11.43
N GLU A 448 9.08 -14.66 11.42
CA GLU A 448 9.73 -15.87 11.95
C GLU A 448 10.72 -15.52 13.07
N GLU A 449 10.95 -16.48 13.97
CA GLU A 449 11.93 -16.38 15.06
C GLU A 449 13.35 -16.71 14.58
N GLY A 450 14.36 -15.99 15.09
CA GLY A 450 15.79 -16.24 14.83
C GLY A 450 16.54 -15.07 14.18
N SER A 451 16.56 -13.89 14.83
CA SER A 451 16.64 -12.54 14.23
C SER A 451 15.37 -12.30 13.42
N LEU A 452 14.59 -11.26 13.71
CA LEU A 452 13.24 -11.14 13.15
C LEU A 452 13.28 -11.22 11.62
N VAL A 453 12.75 -12.30 11.06
CA VAL A 453 12.69 -12.47 9.61
C VAL A 453 11.28 -12.13 9.16
N ILE A 454 11.18 -11.10 8.36
CA ILE A 454 9.98 -10.77 7.63
C ILE A 454 9.98 -11.59 6.35
N LYS A 455 8.97 -12.44 6.20
CA LYS A 455 8.72 -13.15 4.96
C LYS A 455 7.48 -12.62 4.28
N THR A 456 7.57 -12.51 2.97
CA THR A 456 6.46 -12.15 2.10
C THR A 456 6.26 -13.23 1.06
N LEU A 457 5.06 -13.81 1.03
CA LEU A 457 4.62 -14.68 -0.04
C LEU A 457 3.99 -13.83 -1.13
N ILE A 458 4.57 -13.87 -2.33
CA ILE A 458 4.05 -13.21 -3.52
C ILE A 458 3.59 -14.29 -4.49
N THR A 459 2.32 -14.28 -4.86
CA THR A 459 1.73 -15.29 -5.76
C THR A 459 1.00 -14.62 -6.90
N ASN A 460 1.26 -15.06 -8.13
CA ASN A 460 0.40 -14.87 -9.28
C ASN A 460 -0.54 -16.08 -9.38
N PRO A 461 -1.84 -15.94 -9.03
CA PRO A 461 -2.78 -17.04 -9.12
C PRO A 461 -3.26 -17.32 -10.55
N SER A 462 -3.05 -16.40 -11.50
CA SER A 462 -3.45 -16.60 -12.89
C SER A 462 -2.62 -17.74 -13.49
N THR A 463 -3.30 -18.68 -14.12
CA THR A 463 -2.67 -19.78 -14.87
C THR A 463 -2.40 -19.42 -16.32
N LEU A 464 -2.75 -18.21 -16.75
CA LEU A 464 -2.72 -17.78 -18.14
C LEU A 464 -1.69 -16.69 -18.40
N ILE A 465 -1.59 -15.70 -17.51
CA ILE A 465 -0.81 -14.48 -17.76
C ILE A 465 0.32 -14.30 -16.75
N SER A 466 1.37 -13.61 -17.19
CA SER A 466 2.37 -13.06 -16.27
C SER A 466 1.84 -11.76 -15.67
N GLN A 467 2.23 -11.46 -14.44
CA GLN A 467 1.79 -10.26 -13.71
C GLN A 467 2.99 -9.50 -13.17
N ASP A 468 2.97 -8.18 -13.34
CA ASP A 468 3.89 -7.26 -12.68
C ASP A 468 3.39 -6.99 -11.26
N VAL A 469 4.25 -7.26 -10.29
CA VAL A 469 3.95 -7.15 -8.87
C VAL A 469 4.85 -6.12 -8.21
N PRO A 470 4.35 -4.90 -7.96
CA PRO A 470 4.99 -3.99 -7.03
C PRO A 470 4.80 -4.54 -5.61
N LEU A 471 5.91 -4.71 -4.91
CA LEU A 471 5.97 -4.98 -3.49
C LEU A 471 6.23 -3.66 -2.77
N ARG A 472 5.34 -3.27 -1.85
CA ARG A 472 5.59 -2.18 -0.90
C ARG A 472 4.98 -2.50 0.46
N TYR A 473 5.76 -2.39 1.53
CA TYR A 473 5.27 -2.49 2.92
C TYR A 473 6.14 -1.73 3.91
N TYR A 474 5.56 -1.24 5.02
CA TYR A 474 6.26 -0.42 6.01
C TYR A 474 6.79 -1.22 7.20
N LEU A 475 8.10 -1.33 7.37
CA LEU A 475 8.71 -2.00 8.52
C LEU A 475 8.28 -1.34 9.83
N PRO A 476 8.20 -2.08 10.96
CA PRO A 476 7.90 -1.48 12.26
C PRO A 476 8.72 -0.22 12.56
N LYS A 477 8.07 0.79 13.19
CA LYS A 477 8.64 2.13 13.42
C LYS A 477 9.92 2.14 14.28
N GLU A 478 10.12 1.10 15.07
CA GLU A 478 11.26 0.97 15.97
C GLU A 478 12.57 0.66 15.23
N LEU A 479 12.49 0.15 13.99
CA LEU A 479 13.64 -0.25 13.20
C LEU A 479 14.35 0.94 12.54
N LYS A 480 15.68 0.91 12.58
CA LYS A 480 16.56 1.82 11.87
C LYS A 480 17.27 1.10 10.73
N LYS A 481 17.89 1.87 9.84
CA LYS A 481 18.54 1.33 8.65
C LYS A 481 19.68 0.38 9.01
N GLU A 482 20.32 0.63 10.15
CA GLU A 482 21.41 -0.18 10.69
C GLU A 482 20.94 -1.54 11.22
N ASP A 483 19.65 -1.66 11.55
CA ASP A 483 19.06 -2.90 12.07
C ASP A 483 18.71 -3.87 10.94
N VAL A 484 18.81 -3.47 9.66
CA VAL A 484 18.58 -4.35 8.51
C VAL A 484 19.83 -5.19 8.22
N ILE A 485 19.72 -6.50 8.44
CA ILE A 485 20.83 -7.45 8.31
C ILE A 485 20.97 -7.92 6.86
N GLU A 486 19.87 -8.34 6.22
CA GLU A 486 19.89 -8.92 4.88
C GLU A 486 18.55 -8.75 4.16
N THR A 487 18.61 -8.57 2.84
CA THR A 487 17.46 -8.54 1.93
C THR A 487 17.69 -9.50 0.76
N ASP A 488 16.62 -10.12 0.26
CA ASP A 488 16.69 -10.89 -0.99
C ASP A 488 16.92 -10.00 -2.23
N ALA A 489 17.35 -10.61 -3.34
CA ALA A 489 17.60 -9.90 -4.60
C ALA A 489 16.32 -9.26 -5.18
N GLY A 490 16.44 -8.00 -5.62
CA GLY A 490 15.34 -7.21 -6.18
C GLY A 490 14.49 -6.48 -5.14
N VAL A 491 14.97 -6.40 -3.90
CA VAL A 491 14.32 -5.73 -2.77
C VAL A 491 15.22 -4.63 -2.25
N GLU A 492 14.65 -3.45 -2.01
CA GLU A 492 15.32 -2.31 -1.39
C GLU A 492 14.58 -1.88 -0.12
N VAL A 493 15.33 -1.39 0.87
CA VAL A 493 14.76 -0.75 2.06
C VAL A 493 15.03 0.75 2.00
N LYS A 494 13.98 1.54 2.06
CA LYS A 494 13.99 3.01 1.99
C LYS A 494 13.32 3.60 3.22
N TYR A 495 13.53 4.90 3.43
CA TYR A 495 12.94 5.64 4.55
C TYR A 495 11.95 6.65 4.00
N ASP A 496 10.73 6.62 4.52
CA ASP A 496 9.70 7.60 4.24
C ASP A 496 9.80 8.72 5.27
N THR A 497 10.11 9.94 4.81
CA THR A 497 10.28 11.10 5.70
C THR A 497 8.97 11.64 6.25
N ASP A 498 7.84 11.38 5.57
CA ASP A 498 6.54 11.87 5.98
C ASP A 498 5.93 10.95 7.04
N GLN A 499 6.17 9.64 6.93
CA GLN A 499 5.75 8.63 7.90
C GLN A 499 6.79 8.35 9.01
N GLU A 500 7.99 8.93 8.89
CA GLU A 500 9.15 8.69 9.74
C GLU A 500 9.49 7.20 9.91
N GLN A 501 9.29 6.40 8.86
CA GLN A 501 9.27 4.94 8.93
C GLN A 501 10.02 4.30 7.76
N LEU A 502 10.70 3.18 8.01
CA LEU A 502 11.29 2.39 6.94
C LEU A 502 10.23 1.63 6.16
N TYR A 503 10.45 1.46 4.86
CA TYR A 503 9.60 0.64 4.01
C TYR A 503 10.45 -0.18 3.05
N VAL A 504 9.92 -1.34 2.69
CA VAL A 504 10.49 -2.26 1.74
C VAL A 504 9.80 -2.04 0.40
N GLU A 505 10.57 -1.98 -0.68
CA GLU A 505 10.05 -1.93 -2.03
C GLU A 505 10.75 -2.91 -2.98
N GLY A 506 10.05 -3.33 -4.02
CA GLY A 506 10.60 -4.16 -5.09
C GLY A 506 9.59 -4.35 -6.21
N ASN A 507 10.05 -4.67 -7.42
CA ASN A 507 9.18 -4.97 -8.56
C ASN A 507 9.51 -6.36 -9.10
N PHE A 508 8.50 -7.23 -9.17
CA PHE A 508 8.66 -8.62 -9.58
C PHE A 508 7.74 -8.98 -10.73
N ILE A 509 8.27 -9.62 -11.77
CA ILE A 509 7.47 -10.21 -12.84
C ILE A 509 7.25 -11.68 -12.48
N LEU A 510 6.00 -12.06 -12.23
CA LEU A 510 5.63 -13.44 -11.91
C LEU A 510 4.97 -14.12 -13.11
N LYS A 511 5.52 -15.28 -13.51
CA LYS A 511 4.94 -16.15 -14.53
C LYS A 511 3.57 -16.71 -14.10
N PRO A 512 2.78 -17.27 -15.02
CA PRO A 512 1.54 -17.93 -14.67
C PRO A 512 1.75 -19.01 -13.60
N ALA A 513 0.90 -19.00 -12.57
CA ALA A 513 0.94 -19.90 -11.42
C ALA A 513 2.32 -19.94 -10.73
N GLU A 514 3.01 -18.79 -10.66
CA GLU A 514 4.27 -18.64 -9.95
C GLU A 514 4.05 -18.06 -8.55
N THR A 515 4.83 -18.60 -7.62
CA THR A 515 4.86 -18.17 -6.23
C THR A 515 6.30 -18.00 -5.80
N LYS A 516 6.62 -16.84 -5.24
CA LYS A 516 7.95 -16.46 -4.78
C LYS A 516 7.86 -16.01 -3.32
N THR A 517 8.84 -16.40 -2.52
CA THR A 517 9.00 -15.90 -1.15
C THR A 517 10.12 -14.87 -1.14
N ILE A 518 9.85 -13.71 -0.57
CA ILE A 518 10.81 -12.63 -0.34
C ILE A 518 11.11 -12.55 1.15
N LYS A 519 12.38 -12.34 1.50
CA LYS A 519 12.85 -12.25 2.89
C LYS A 519 13.54 -10.91 3.15
N VAL A 520 13.26 -10.34 4.32
CA VAL A 520 14.00 -9.24 4.92
C VAL A 520 14.31 -9.63 6.37
N ARG A 521 15.60 -9.69 6.72
CA ARG A 521 16.06 -10.04 8.07
C ARG A 521 16.51 -8.78 8.79
N VAL A 522 16.01 -8.60 10.01
CA VAL A 522 16.38 -7.48 10.88
C VAL A 522 16.87 -7.96 12.24
N GLU A 523 17.59 -7.09 12.93
CA GLU A 523 18.01 -7.27 14.31
C GLU A 523 16.79 -7.23 15.25
N ASP A 524 16.86 -7.95 16.36
CA ASP A 524 15.78 -8.01 17.34
C ASP A 524 15.85 -6.81 18.31
N VAL A 525 15.27 -5.69 17.89
CA VAL A 525 15.27 -4.43 18.67
C VAL A 525 14.25 -4.40 19.81
N TRP A 526 13.25 -5.29 19.80
CA TRP A 526 12.16 -5.34 20.79
C TRP A 526 12.57 -6.10 22.04
N THR A 527 13.57 -5.58 22.74
CA THR A 527 14.05 -6.15 24.00
C THR A 527 14.14 -5.08 25.07
N ILE A 528 13.65 -5.40 26.26
CA ILE A 528 13.79 -4.57 27.46
C ILE A 528 14.56 -5.41 28.47
N SER A 529 15.65 -4.86 29.00
CA SER A 529 16.47 -5.62 29.95
C SER A 529 15.83 -5.64 31.34
N GLU A 530 15.76 -6.81 31.97
CA GLU A 530 15.25 -6.95 33.36
C GLU A 530 16.02 -6.03 34.34
N GLY A 531 17.31 -5.82 34.10
CA GLY A 531 18.13 -4.92 34.92
C GLY A 531 17.72 -3.44 34.85
N GLU A 532 17.07 -3.01 33.77
CA GLU A 532 16.53 -1.66 33.65
C GLU A 532 15.29 -1.48 34.53
N ILE A 533 14.38 -2.45 34.50
CA ILE A 533 13.20 -2.51 35.38
C ILE A 533 13.65 -2.53 36.85
N ASP A 534 14.65 -3.36 37.18
CA ASP A 534 15.20 -3.44 38.54
C ASP A 534 15.86 -2.12 38.98
N THR A 535 16.50 -1.41 38.04
CA THR A 535 17.12 -0.11 38.33
C THR A 535 16.07 0.95 38.66
N LEU A 536 14.99 1.03 37.88
CA LEU A 536 13.88 1.98 38.13
C LEU A 536 13.19 1.69 39.46
N LYS A 537 13.00 0.42 39.79
CA LYS A 537 12.46 -0.02 41.08
C LYS A 537 13.38 0.37 42.24
N ALA A 538 14.68 0.14 42.12
CA ALA A 538 15.65 0.55 43.13
C ALA A 538 15.70 2.07 43.31
N GLN A 539 15.51 2.85 42.24
CA GLN A 539 15.40 4.30 42.32
C GLN A 539 14.17 4.74 43.12
N SER A 540 12.99 4.15 42.87
CA SER A 540 11.77 4.45 43.63
C SER A 540 11.93 4.11 45.13
N ASP A 541 12.54 2.97 45.45
CA ASP A 541 12.89 2.55 46.81
C ASP A 541 13.86 3.51 47.51
N SER A 542 14.76 4.15 46.76
CA SER A 542 15.71 5.11 47.32
C SER A 542 15.07 6.46 47.61
N LEU A 543 14.16 6.91 46.74
CA LEU A 543 13.50 8.22 46.82
C LEU A 543 12.42 8.29 47.91
N ILE A 544 11.91 7.15 48.37
CA ILE A 544 10.91 7.15 49.44
C ILE A 544 11.52 7.41 50.83
N LYS A 545 12.78 7.01 51.06
CA LYS A 545 13.44 7.09 52.37
C LYS A 545 13.50 8.53 52.92
N PRO A 546 13.87 9.55 52.12
CA PRO A 546 13.83 10.94 52.58
C PRO A 546 12.43 11.46 52.93
N LEU A 547 11.37 10.86 52.36
CA LEU A 547 9.99 11.30 52.58
C LEU A 547 9.40 10.76 53.89
N GLU A 548 9.97 9.73 54.51
CA GLU A 548 9.44 9.02 55.71
C GLU A 548 9.01 9.93 56.87
N LYS A 549 9.65 11.10 57.02
CA LYS A 549 9.37 12.06 58.10
C LYS A 549 8.70 13.35 57.59
N SER A 550 8.21 13.36 56.36
CA SER A 550 7.60 14.52 55.70
C SER A 550 6.08 14.38 55.60
N ALA A 551 5.39 15.51 55.42
CA ALA A 551 3.96 15.52 55.09
C ALA A 551 3.63 14.84 53.74
N PHE A 552 4.64 14.68 52.87
CA PHE A 552 4.50 14.07 51.55
C PHE A 552 4.65 12.54 51.56
N PHE A 553 4.92 11.91 52.72
CA PHE A 553 5.20 10.47 52.78
C PHE A 553 4.05 9.61 52.23
N ALA A 554 2.81 9.89 52.62
CA ALA A 554 1.65 9.12 52.17
C ALA A 554 1.49 9.18 50.64
N GLN A 555 1.66 10.38 50.06
CA GLN A 555 1.59 10.58 48.61
C GLN A 555 2.77 9.90 47.89
N GLY A 556 3.97 9.95 48.48
CA GLY A 556 5.14 9.25 47.97
C GLY A 556 4.98 7.73 47.96
N ILE A 557 4.36 7.14 48.99
CA ILE A 557 4.09 5.70 49.05
C ILE A 557 3.09 5.28 47.97
N THR A 558 2.04 6.07 47.74
CA THR A 558 1.10 5.83 46.65
C THR A 558 1.81 5.85 45.30
N LEU A 559 2.62 6.87 45.01
CA LEU A 559 3.39 6.94 43.77
C LEU A 559 4.35 5.76 43.61
N LYS A 560 5.05 5.39 44.67
CA LYS A 560 5.95 4.22 44.65
C LYS A 560 5.19 2.94 44.32
N SER A 561 4.03 2.72 44.94
CA SER A 561 3.18 1.56 44.65
C SER A 561 2.74 1.55 43.19
N ASP A 562 2.35 2.71 42.65
CA ASP A 562 1.93 2.83 41.24
C ASP A 562 3.09 2.61 40.26
N ILE A 563 4.32 3.01 40.62
CA ILE A 563 5.55 2.71 39.88
C ILE A 563 5.80 1.21 39.88
N ASP A 564 5.78 0.57 41.06
CA ASP A 564 6.03 -0.86 41.20
C ASP A 564 5.01 -1.68 40.39
N ILE A 565 3.73 -1.30 40.40
CA ILE A 565 2.67 -1.95 39.61
C ILE A 565 2.95 -1.83 38.10
N SER A 566 3.27 -0.63 37.61
CA SER A 566 3.58 -0.42 36.18
C SER A 566 4.83 -1.22 35.76
N LEU A 567 5.87 -1.26 36.59
CA LEU A 567 7.10 -2.00 36.31
C LEU A 567 6.87 -3.52 36.32
N GLU A 568 6.11 -4.07 37.26
CA GLU A 568 5.76 -5.50 37.27
C GLU A 568 4.83 -5.86 36.09
N LYS A 569 3.94 -4.94 35.68
CA LYS A 569 3.13 -5.12 34.47
C LYS A 569 3.98 -5.16 33.21
N ALA A 570 4.92 -4.22 33.04
CA ALA A 570 5.87 -4.22 31.94
C ALA A 570 6.68 -5.52 31.89
N ARG A 571 7.17 -5.97 33.05
CA ARG A 571 7.88 -7.26 33.19
C ARG A 571 7.02 -8.46 32.78
N GLY A 572 5.73 -8.47 33.13
CA GLY A 572 4.78 -9.49 32.69
C GLY A 572 4.64 -9.51 31.17
N LEU A 573 4.37 -8.34 30.57
CA LEU A 573 4.18 -8.19 29.12
C LEU A 573 5.38 -8.71 28.31
N ILE A 574 6.61 -8.45 28.75
CA ILE A 574 7.84 -8.90 28.09
C ILE A 574 7.94 -10.45 28.08
N LYS A 575 7.38 -11.14 29.08
CA LYS A 575 7.43 -12.60 29.21
C LYS A 575 6.33 -13.32 28.41
N ASP A 576 5.25 -12.62 28.08
CA ASP A 576 4.04 -13.21 27.49
C ASP A 576 4.09 -13.34 25.94
N GLY A 577 5.15 -12.84 25.28
CA GLY A 577 5.26 -12.83 23.82
C GLY A 577 5.45 -14.22 23.18
N VAL A 578 4.36 -14.89 22.81
CA VAL A 578 4.38 -16.21 22.16
C VAL A 578 4.68 -16.13 20.66
N THR A 579 4.29 -15.08 19.94
CA THR A 579 4.65 -14.89 18.52
C THR A 579 5.51 -13.66 18.34
N PRO A 580 6.26 -13.50 17.23
CA PRO A 580 7.03 -12.28 17.00
C PRO A 580 6.14 -11.03 16.94
N GLU A 581 4.94 -11.12 16.37
CA GLU A 581 3.97 -10.02 16.35
C GLU A 581 3.50 -9.66 17.77
N ALA A 582 3.13 -10.67 18.56
CA ALA A 582 2.76 -10.49 19.96
C ALA A 582 3.92 -9.91 20.76
N LYS A 583 5.16 -10.30 20.48
CA LYS A 583 6.36 -9.74 21.11
C LYS A 583 6.51 -8.25 20.81
N ILE A 584 6.33 -7.83 19.55
CA ILE A 584 6.37 -6.40 19.17
C ILE A 584 5.27 -5.63 19.88
N LYS A 585 4.05 -6.16 19.91
CA LYS A 585 2.91 -5.53 20.61
C LYS A 585 3.17 -5.41 22.11
N SER A 586 3.55 -6.51 22.76
CA SER A 586 3.89 -6.53 24.18
C SER A 586 5.05 -5.59 24.51
N TYR A 587 6.03 -5.46 23.62
CA TYR A 587 7.10 -4.47 23.77
C TYR A 587 6.55 -3.04 23.79
N ARG A 588 5.68 -2.67 22.85
CA ARG A 588 5.06 -1.33 22.81
C ARG A 588 4.24 -1.07 24.07
N GLU A 589 3.46 -2.04 24.51
CA GLU A 589 2.67 -1.92 25.74
C GLU A 589 3.58 -1.82 26.98
N ALA A 590 4.67 -2.59 27.05
CA ALA A 590 5.64 -2.53 28.13
C ALA A 590 6.40 -1.20 28.16
N GLU A 591 6.77 -0.66 27.00
CA GLU A 591 7.42 0.63 26.86
C GLU A 591 6.52 1.76 27.39
N LEU A 592 5.21 1.74 27.09
CA LEU A 592 4.26 2.70 27.64
C LEU A 592 4.16 2.62 29.17
N GLU A 593 4.19 1.40 29.74
CA GLU A 593 4.20 1.23 31.20
C GLU A 593 5.50 1.72 31.85
N ILE A 594 6.64 1.54 31.18
CA ILE A 594 7.93 2.07 31.64
C ILE A 594 7.93 3.60 31.59
N ILE A 595 7.47 4.21 30.50
CA ILE A 595 7.34 5.66 30.37
C ILE A 595 6.44 6.21 31.50
N SER A 596 5.30 5.56 31.76
CA SER A 596 4.41 5.92 32.88
C SER A 596 5.10 5.81 34.24
N ALA A 597 5.92 4.77 34.46
CA ALA A 597 6.70 4.61 35.67
C ALA A 597 7.78 5.71 35.80
N GLU A 598 8.46 6.08 34.72
CA GLU A 598 9.45 7.16 34.69
C GLU A 598 8.83 8.53 35.00
N GLU A 599 7.66 8.85 34.43
CA GLU A 599 6.93 10.08 34.73
C GLU A 599 6.53 10.18 36.22
N LYS A 600 6.04 9.08 36.79
CA LYS A 600 5.71 9.02 38.22
C LYS A 600 6.96 9.11 39.10
N LEU A 601 8.06 8.52 38.66
CA LEU A 601 9.35 8.61 39.34
C LEU A 601 9.85 10.06 39.36
N GLU A 602 9.66 10.82 38.29
CA GLU A 602 10.00 12.24 38.26
C GLU A 602 9.14 13.05 39.24
N LYS A 603 7.83 12.78 39.31
CA LYS A 603 6.96 13.39 40.35
C LYS A 603 7.42 13.05 41.77
N LEU A 604 7.90 11.82 41.98
CA LEU A 604 8.46 11.40 43.27
C LEU A 604 9.75 12.17 43.59
N LYS A 605 10.64 12.38 42.60
CA LYS A 605 11.84 13.23 42.76
C LYS A 605 11.46 14.67 43.09
N ASP A 606 10.45 15.23 42.43
CA ASP A 606 9.95 16.57 42.73
C ASP A 606 9.42 16.69 44.16
N MET A 607 8.68 15.69 44.64
CA MET A 607 8.23 15.65 46.04
C MET A 607 9.41 15.58 47.02
N VAL A 608 10.44 14.78 46.72
CA VAL A 608 11.66 14.72 47.53
C VAL A 608 12.36 16.08 47.54
N SER A 609 12.43 16.75 46.40
CA SER A 609 12.98 18.10 46.27
C SER A 609 12.19 19.12 47.11
N GLN A 610 10.86 19.09 47.01
CA GLN A 610 9.96 19.96 47.77
C GLN A 610 10.06 19.69 49.27
N ALA A 611 10.06 18.43 49.70
CA ALA A 611 10.24 18.04 51.09
C ALA A 611 11.60 18.49 51.65
N SER A 612 12.65 18.45 50.82
CA SER A 612 13.99 18.91 51.17
C SER A 612 14.08 20.45 51.27
N SER A 613 13.34 21.17 50.41
CA SER A 613 13.25 22.64 50.45
C SER A 613 12.33 23.18 51.56
N SER A 614 11.37 22.35 52.01
CA SER A 614 10.40 22.66 53.06
C SER A 614 10.90 22.36 54.48
N GLY A 615 12.22 22.25 54.66
CA GLY A 615 12.88 22.22 55.98
C GLY A 615 12.68 23.54 56.73
N SER A 616 11.47 23.78 57.21
CA SER A 616 11.12 24.93 58.04
C SER A 616 11.64 24.73 59.46
N ILE A 617 12.81 25.33 59.72
CA ILE A 617 13.10 26.34 60.78
C ILE A 617 12.58 26.15 62.24
N LEU A 618 11.73 25.19 62.63
CA LEU A 618 11.22 25.10 64.01
C LEU A 618 11.22 23.70 64.64
N GLY A 619 12.35 23.39 65.29
CA GLY A 619 12.47 22.54 66.51
C GLY A 619 12.70 21.04 66.27
N PHE A 620 13.67 20.35 66.87
CA PHE A 620 14.61 20.66 67.95
C PHE A 620 15.71 19.57 67.98
N VAL A 621 16.97 20.00 67.85
CA VAL A 621 18.23 19.51 68.46
C VAL A 621 18.52 18.00 68.48
N GLY A 622 19.50 17.57 67.66
CA GLY A 622 20.30 16.36 67.88
C GLY A 622 20.98 15.76 66.64
N GLY A 623 22.16 16.26 66.25
CA GLY A 623 23.11 15.55 65.38
C GLY A 623 23.28 16.11 63.95
N SER A 624 24.24 17.03 63.78
CA SER A 624 24.63 17.69 62.53
C SER A 624 25.41 16.79 61.54
N GLN A 625 24.93 15.59 61.23
CA GLN A 625 25.56 14.72 60.21
C GLN A 625 24.61 14.07 59.19
N ALA A 626 23.28 14.16 59.32
CA ALA A 626 22.39 13.46 58.38
C ALA A 626 22.16 14.22 57.04
N ILE A 627 22.13 15.56 57.04
CA ILE A 627 21.72 16.35 55.86
C ILE A 627 22.80 16.36 54.76
N ALA A 628 24.09 16.35 55.14
CA ALA A 628 25.20 16.24 54.19
C ALA A 628 25.32 14.81 53.61
N VAL A 629 24.99 13.78 54.40
CA VAL A 629 25.08 12.39 53.98
C VAL A 629 24.05 12.05 52.92
N TRP A 630 22.81 12.52 53.04
CA TRP A 630 21.78 12.26 52.02
C TRP A 630 21.99 13.03 50.71
N GLY A 631 22.53 14.25 50.77
CA GLY A 631 22.95 14.98 49.56
C GLY A 631 24.10 14.28 48.83
N ILE A 632 25.05 13.69 49.57
CA ILE A 632 26.14 12.87 49.01
C ILE A 632 25.59 11.53 48.49
N VAL A 633 24.63 10.89 49.16
CA VAL A 633 24.01 9.64 48.69
C VAL A 633 23.21 9.87 47.40
N LEU A 634 22.48 10.98 47.28
CA LEU A 634 21.79 11.37 46.04
C LEU A 634 22.78 11.71 44.93
N ALA A 635 23.88 12.41 45.23
CA ALA A 635 24.95 12.71 44.27
C ALA A 635 25.71 11.45 43.83
N VAL A 636 25.94 10.49 44.73
CA VAL A 636 26.59 9.21 44.43
C VAL A 636 25.65 8.30 43.64
N ALA A 637 24.35 8.24 43.98
CA ALA A 637 23.36 7.47 43.23
C ALA A 637 23.18 8.02 41.80
N THR A 638 23.09 9.34 41.64
CA THR A 638 23.04 9.97 40.31
C THR A 638 24.35 9.79 39.54
N ALA A 639 25.51 9.86 40.20
CA ALA A 639 26.80 9.55 39.57
C ALA A 639 26.92 8.08 39.15
N PHE A 640 26.36 7.13 39.93
CA PHE A 640 26.36 5.71 39.59
C PHE A 640 25.46 5.41 38.40
N VAL A 641 24.26 6.01 38.35
CA VAL A 641 23.33 5.93 37.22
C VAL A 641 23.94 6.57 35.96
N PHE A 642 24.62 7.70 36.11
CA PHE A 642 25.31 8.34 34.98
C PHE A 642 26.50 7.50 34.50
N MET A 643 27.23 6.85 35.41
CA MET A 643 28.34 5.96 35.08
C MET A 643 27.87 4.67 34.39
N THR A 644 26.74 4.07 34.78
CA THR A 644 26.18 2.89 34.11
C THR A 644 25.66 3.22 32.71
N VAL A 645 24.99 4.37 32.54
CA VAL A 645 24.58 4.88 31.21
C VAL A 645 25.80 5.18 30.33
N TYR A 646 26.84 5.79 30.90
CA TYR A 646 28.09 6.10 30.19
C TYR A 646 28.87 4.82 29.81
N MET A 647 28.92 3.81 30.68
CA MET A 647 29.53 2.51 30.36
C MET A 647 28.74 1.75 29.29
N LYS A 648 27.39 1.78 29.31
CA LYS A 648 26.55 1.23 28.21
C LYS A 648 26.88 1.88 26.86
N LYS A 649 27.11 3.20 26.84
CA LYS A 649 27.46 3.95 25.62
C LYS A 649 28.87 3.66 25.08
N LEU A 650 29.79 3.24 25.95
CA LEU A 650 31.14 2.81 25.57
C LEU A 650 31.22 1.32 25.18
N MET A 651 30.41 0.46 25.82
CA MET A 651 30.34 -0.98 25.51
C MET A 651 29.49 -1.30 24.28
N GLY A 652 28.68 -0.36 23.77
CA GLY A 652 28.01 -0.43 22.46
C GLY A 652 28.95 -0.35 21.23
N LYS A 653 30.27 -0.38 21.45
CA LYS A 653 31.29 -0.58 20.40
C LYS A 653 32.10 -1.85 20.69
N GLU A 654 31.43 -2.99 20.83
CA GLU A 654 32.10 -4.25 20.53
C GLU A 654 32.12 -4.43 19.01
N THR A 655 33.30 -4.20 18.43
CA THR A 655 33.65 -4.64 17.09
C THR A 655 33.29 -6.11 16.92
N ALA A 656 32.44 -6.41 15.93
CA ALA A 656 32.22 -7.75 15.43
C ALA A 656 33.57 -8.44 15.16
N LYS A 657 33.92 -9.40 16.01
CA LYS A 657 35.05 -10.30 15.76
C LYS A 657 34.68 -11.21 14.60
N ALA A 658 35.21 -10.90 13.42
CA ALA A 658 35.26 -11.86 12.33
C ALA A 658 36.05 -13.10 12.79
N LYS A 659 35.46 -14.27 12.54
CA LYS A 659 35.99 -15.60 12.88
C LYS A 659 37.21 -15.89 12.00
N VAL A 660 38.42 -15.60 12.49
CA VAL A 660 39.66 -16.12 11.89
C VAL A 660 40.00 -17.43 12.57
N VAL A 661 40.08 -18.49 11.77
CA VAL A 661 40.61 -19.80 12.18
C VAL A 661 42.06 -19.63 12.60
N VAL A 662 42.34 -19.80 13.90
CA VAL A 662 43.71 -19.75 14.43
C VAL A 662 44.37 -21.12 14.26
N HIS A 663 45.41 -21.17 13.43
CA HIS A 663 46.48 -22.13 13.60
C HIS A 663 47.36 -21.71 14.79
N LYS A 664 47.63 -22.69 15.64
CA LYS A 664 48.31 -22.64 16.93
C LYS A 664 49.72 -22.02 16.82
N THR A 665 50.08 -21.08 17.70
CA THR A 665 51.44 -20.97 18.29
C THR A 665 51.46 -20.01 19.48
N ASN A 666 52.20 -20.41 20.52
CA ASN A 666 52.34 -19.76 21.83
C ASN A 666 53.07 -18.40 21.77
N ASN A 667 52.67 -17.44 22.62
CA ASN A 667 53.56 -16.85 23.62
C ASN A 667 52.81 -15.95 24.62
N TYR A 668 53.21 -16.09 25.89
CA TYR A 668 52.72 -15.37 27.05
C TYR A 668 53.39 -13.99 27.22
N ASP A 669 52.77 -13.19 28.09
CA ASP A 669 53.28 -12.01 28.82
C ASP A 669 53.35 -10.65 28.11
N LYS A 670 52.39 -9.78 28.49
CA LYS A 670 52.61 -8.46 29.14
C LYS A 670 51.39 -7.55 28.92
N LEU A 671 50.41 -7.57 29.84
CA LEU A 671 49.50 -6.43 30.03
C LEU A 671 48.84 -6.48 31.42
N ALA A 672 49.64 -6.26 32.44
CA ALA A 672 49.19 -5.79 33.75
C ALA A 672 50.13 -4.65 34.14
N VAL A 673 49.60 -3.67 34.89
CA VAL A 673 50.22 -2.37 35.27
C VAL A 673 49.86 -1.23 34.31
N PHE A 674 48.72 -0.58 34.56
CA PHE A 674 48.62 0.89 34.64
C PHE A 674 47.29 1.24 35.31
N LEU A 675 47.29 1.19 36.64
CA LEU A 675 46.22 1.73 37.49
C LEU A 675 46.94 2.58 38.55
N VAL A 676 46.34 3.74 38.85
CA VAL A 676 46.74 4.73 39.87
C VAL A 676 47.74 5.78 39.38
N VAL A 677 47.26 7.01 39.13
CA VAL A 677 47.65 8.29 39.77
C VAL A 677 46.97 9.41 38.97
N ALA A 678 45.92 10.03 39.51
CA ALA A 678 45.56 11.44 39.26
C ALA A 678 44.41 11.88 40.19
N THR A 679 44.68 11.95 41.49
CA THR A 679 44.11 13.00 42.34
C THR A 679 45.25 13.59 43.16
N ILE A 680 45.13 14.88 43.47
CA ILE A 680 46.05 15.73 44.26
C ILE A 680 47.16 16.40 43.42
N SER A 681 46.92 17.65 43.00
CA SER A 681 47.63 18.82 43.57
C SER A 681 47.28 20.10 42.79
N GLY A 682 46.53 20.99 43.44
CA GLY A 682 46.64 22.42 43.18
C GLY A 682 47.86 23.00 43.92
N LEU A 683 48.29 24.19 43.48
CA LEU A 683 49.42 25.00 43.95
C LEU A 683 50.83 24.54 43.52
N LEU A 684 51.40 25.25 42.53
CA LEU A 684 52.52 26.18 42.78
C LEU A 684 52.88 26.93 41.48
N SER A 685 52.83 28.25 41.60
CA SER A 685 53.37 29.24 40.68
C SER A 685 54.90 29.24 40.66
N SER A 686 55.44 29.80 39.56
CA SER A 686 56.80 30.33 39.38
C SER A 686 57.93 29.35 39.03
N ILE A 687 58.40 29.42 37.78
CA ILE A 687 59.77 29.73 37.34
C ILE A 687 59.82 29.42 35.84
N GLY A 688 60.09 30.44 35.03
CA GLY A 688 60.29 30.28 33.59
C GLY A 688 61.77 30.07 33.27
N VAL A 689 62.08 29.23 32.27
CA VAL A 689 63.18 29.43 31.31
C VAL A 689 62.85 28.78 29.96
N LYS A 690 62.91 29.63 28.93
CA LYS A 690 63.21 29.50 27.49
C LYS A 690 63.39 28.12 26.81
N LYS A 691 62.71 28.02 25.65
CA LYS A 691 63.18 27.62 24.29
C LYS A 691 64.37 26.64 24.20
N LEU A 692 64.14 25.50 23.54
CA LEU A 692 65.13 24.96 22.58
C LEU A 692 64.42 24.29 21.39
N VAL A 693 64.82 24.73 20.20
CA VAL A 693 64.38 24.31 18.87
C VAL A 693 65.31 23.18 18.37
N LEU A 694 64.72 22.27 17.59
CA LEU A 694 65.23 21.16 16.75
C LEU A 694 66.69 21.24 16.22
N PRO A 695 67.28 20.08 15.85
CA PRO A 695 67.42 19.77 14.40
C PRO A 695 67.18 18.27 14.04
N THR A 696 66.42 17.92 12.99
CA THR A 696 66.72 17.77 11.54
C THR A 696 67.80 16.73 11.13
N TYR A 697 67.31 15.66 10.47
CA TYR A 697 67.84 14.89 9.31
C TYR A 697 69.17 14.11 9.40
N ALA A 698 69.13 12.78 9.13
CA ALA A 698 69.45 12.21 7.81
C ALA A 698 69.65 10.66 7.84
N SER A 699 68.87 9.97 7.00
CA SER A 699 69.25 8.88 6.07
C SER A 699 70.22 7.75 6.50
N GLN A 700 69.75 6.50 6.46
CA GLN A 700 70.28 5.47 5.54
C GLN A 700 69.37 4.22 5.48
N ASN A 701 69.01 3.81 4.26
CA ASN A 701 68.18 2.65 3.89
C ASN A 701 69.00 1.36 3.75
N LYS A 702 68.41 0.22 4.16
CA LYS A 702 68.45 -1.17 3.62
C LYS A 702 68.15 -2.13 4.79
N GLU A 703 67.25 -3.10 4.78
CA GLU A 703 66.51 -3.84 3.76
C GLU A 703 65.20 -4.39 4.38
N VAL A 704 64.14 -4.36 3.56
CA VAL A 704 63.11 -5.41 3.34
C VAL A 704 62.42 -6.06 4.56
N LEU A 705 61.12 -5.78 4.71
CA LEU A 705 60.02 -6.77 4.78
C LEU A 705 58.67 -6.07 5.03
N GLY A 706 57.67 -6.37 4.19
CA GLY A 706 56.26 -6.15 4.50
C GLY A 706 55.48 -5.31 3.48
N THR A 707 55.05 -5.95 2.39
CA THR A 707 54.00 -5.45 1.51
C THR A 707 52.69 -5.25 2.28
N SER A 708 52.27 -4.00 2.48
CA SER A 708 50.89 -3.67 2.85
C SER A 708 50.03 -3.59 1.60
N VAL A 709 49.03 -4.46 1.52
CA VAL A 709 47.93 -4.37 0.56
C VAL A 709 47.05 -3.18 0.99
N VAL A 710 46.99 -2.14 0.17
CA VAL A 710 46.05 -1.02 0.33
C VAL A 710 44.77 -1.38 -0.43
N ASP A 711 43.63 -1.31 0.26
CA ASP A 711 42.28 -1.59 -0.26
C ASP A 711 41.74 -0.33 -1.00
N TYR A 712 41.50 -0.43 -2.31
CA TYR A 712 41.13 0.71 -3.18
C TYR A 712 39.61 0.93 -3.32
N LYS A 713 38.88 0.92 -2.21
CA LYS A 713 37.41 0.85 -2.25
C LYS A 713 36.63 2.16 -2.35
N THR A 714 37.26 3.31 -2.55
CA THR A 714 36.52 4.59 -2.71
C THR A 714 37.16 5.52 -3.74
N ILE A 715 36.54 5.62 -4.91
CA ILE A 715 36.63 6.78 -5.81
C ILE A 715 35.18 7.19 -6.11
N LYS A 716 34.79 8.41 -5.73
CA LYS A 716 33.47 8.99 -5.97
C LYS A 716 33.47 9.70 -7.34
N ILE A 717 32.58 9.30 -8.24
CA ILE A 717 32.30 10.06 -9.47
C ILE A 717 31.22 11.09 -9.14
N VAL A 718 31.57 12.39 -9.18
CA VAL A 718 30.64 13.49 -8.91
C VAL A 718 30.25 14.13 -10.24
N LYS A 719 28.99 13.92 -10.64
CA LYS A 719 28.11 14.73 -11.51
C LYS A 719 28.75 15.61 -12.62
N LEU A 720 28.43 15.28 -13.87
CA LEU A 720 28.58 16.17 -15.05
C LEU A 720 27.50 17.28 -15.03
N VAL A 721 27.92 18.56 -14.99
CA VAL A 721 27.05 19.71 -15.33
C VAL A 721 27.84 20.75 -16.12
N ASP A 722 27.13 21.32 -17.10
CA ASP A 722 27.49 22.32 -18.11
C ASP A 722 28.34 23.51 -17.61
N ILE A 723 29.29 23.94 -18.44
CA ILE A 723 30.28 24.97 -18.12
C ILE A 723 29.76 26.34 -18.57
N SER A 724 29.25 27.15 -17.64
CA SER A 724 29.41 28.60 -17.77
C SER A 724 29.67 29.25 -16.41
N GLY A 725 30.96 29.28 -16.04
CA GLY A 725 31.53 30.36 -15.24
C GLY A 725 31.63 30.15 -13.73
N VAL A 726 32.87 29.84 -13.31
CA VAL A 726 33.50 30.10 -12.00
C VAL A 726 33.37 29.02 -10.92
N VAL A 727 34.47 28.26 -10.81
CA VAL A 727 34.88 27.36 -9.73
C VAL A 727 35.44 28.15 -8.55
N LYS A 728 35.10 27.78 -7.31
CA LYS A 728 36.05 27.83 -6.17
C LYS A 728 35.92 26.61 -5.26
N THR A 729 37.10 26.04 -5.02
CA THR A 729 37.53 24.85 -4.28
C THR A 729 37.31 24.88 -2.77
N TYR A 730 37.15 23.69 -2.16
CA TYR A 730 37.73 23.37 -0.85
C TYR A 730 38.32 21.95 -0.84
N GLN A 731 39.54 21.84 -0.28
CA GLN A 731 40.29 20.60 -0.08
C GLN A 731 39.72 19.76 1.08
N ASN A 732 39.83 18.44 0.95
CA ASN A 732 39.73 17.47 2.04
C ASN A 732 41.10 16.83 2.27
N GLU A 733 41.52 16.72 3.53
CA GLU A 733 42.66 15.89 3.93
C GLU A 733 42.23 14.42 3.90
N GLY A 734 42.85 13.62 3.03
CA GLY A 734 42.88 12.15 3.16
C GLY A 734 42.43 11.34 1.94
N THR A 735 43.43 10.80 1.22
CA THR A 735 43.41 9.53 0.45
C THR A 735 42.32 9.28 -0.60
N GLU A 736 41.98 10.24 -1.46
CA GLU A 736 41.22 9.98 -2.69
C GLU A 736 42.04 10.39 -3.94
N ALA A 737 42.21 9.48 -4.90
CA ALA A 737 42.73 9.79 -6.22
C ALA A 737 41.54 10.16 -7.13
N VAL A 738 41.54 11.38 -7.66
CA VAL A 738 40.50 11.88 -8.58
C VAL A 738 41.05 11.83 -10.01
N LEU A 739 40.35 11.11 -10.89
CA LEU A 739 40.63 11.12 -12.33
C LEU A 739 39.71 12.15 -12.99
N GLU A 740 40.25 13.27 -13.44
CA GLU A 740 39.51 14.28 -14.20
C GLU A 740 39.61 13.97 -15.71
N ILE A 741 38.47 13.84 -16.37
CA ILE A 741 38.38 13.67 -17.83
C ILE A 741 37.77 14.95 -18.40
N PHE A 742 38.52 15.66 -19.23
CA PHE A 742 38.06 16.86 -19.92
C PHE A 742 37.40 16.48 -21.26
N ASP A 743 36.08 16.58 -21.34
CA ASP A 743 35.34 16.48 -22.61
C ASP A 743 34.95 17.86 -23.12
N SER A 744 35.18 18.10 -24.41
CA SER A 744 34.80 19.33 -25.11
C SER A 744 33.34 19.34 -25.58
N GLY A 745 32.55 18.33 -25.19
CA GLY A 745 31.09 18.28 -25.37
C GLY A 745 30.64 17.93 -26.79
N LYS A 746 31.51 17.30 -27.60
CA LYS A 746 31.20 16.97 -29.00
C LYS A 746 31.12 15.47 -29.30
N VAL A 747 31.48 14.58 -28.38
CA VAL A 747 31.46 13.12 -28.61
C VAL A 747 30.99 12.38 -27.36
N ALA A 748 30.17 11.34 -27.54
CA ALA A 748 29.76 10.47 -26.44
C ALA A 748 30.95 9.63 -25.94
N VAL A 749 31.22 9.68 -24.63
CA VAL A 749 32.26 8.90 -23.97
C VAL A 749 31.60 7.87 -23.04
N GLU A 750 31.91 6.60 -23.24
CA GLU A 750 31.45 5.50 -22.39
C GLU A 750 32.63 4.96 -21.57
N VAL A 751 32.45 4.81 -20.26
CA VAL A 751 33.52 4.40 -19.34
C VAL A 751 33.11 3.13 -18.61
N GLU A 752 33.90 2.07 -18.79
CA GLU A 752 33.64 0.76 -18.20
C GLU A 752 34.77 0.39 -17.21
N ARG A 753 34.38 -0.01 -15.99
CA ARG A 753 35.31 -0.24 -14.88
C ARG A 753 35.68 -1.72 -14.77
N GLY A 754 36.97 -2.04 -14.96
CA GLY A 754 37.55 -3.34 -14.60
C GLY A 754 38.32 -3.28 -13.27
N GLU A 755 38.67 -4.45 -12.72
CA GLU A 755 39.40 -4.54 -11.44
C GLU A 755 40.81 -3.92 -11.46
N LYS A 756 41.46 -3.82 -12.63
CA LYS A 756 42.85 -3.33 -12.76
C LYS A 756 43.04 -2.22 -13.82
N ARG A 757 42.05 -1.99 -14.69
CA ARG A 757 42.11 -1.02 -15.80
C ARG A 757 40.77 -0.33 -15.98
N ILE A 758 40.80 0.91 -16.45
CA ILE A 758 39.61 1.63 -16.92
C ILE A 758 39.62 1.60 -18.44
N LYS A 759 38.50 1.16 -19.04
CA LYS A 759 38.28 1.18 -20.47
C LYS A 759 37.48 2.42 -20.82
N ILE A 760 37.99 3.22 -21.74
CA ILE A 760 37.32 4.42 -22.25
C ILE A 760 37.03 4.18 -23.73
N ILE A 761 35.76 4.30 -24.10
CA ILE A 761 35.30 4.14 -25.48
C ILE A 761 34.88 5.51 -26.00
N VAL A 762 35.54 5.95 -27.07
CA VAL A 762 35.23 7.20 -27.77
C VAL A 762 35.08 6.88 -29.26
N ASP A 763 33.89 7.09 -29.80
CA ASP A 763 33.58 6.87 -31.22
C ASP A 763 34.03 5.47 -31.73
N GLN A 764 33.64 4.43 -30.98
CA GLN A 764 33.97 3.01 -31.23
C GLN A 764 35.47 2.67 -31.21
N LYS A 765 36.33 3.58 -30.74
CA LYS A 765 37.75 3.31 -30.45
C LYS A 765 37.95 3.14 -28.96
N GLU A 766 38.71 2.12 -28.59
CA GLU A 766 38.94 1.73 -27.21
C GLU A 766 40.34 2.17 -26.76
N ALA A 767 40.40 2.85 -25.61
CA ALA A 767 41.63 3.17 -24.91
C ALA A 767 41.59 2.59 -23.49
N TYR A 768 42.74 2.14 -22.99
CA TYR A 768 42.85 1.53 -21.67
C TYR A 768 43.83 2.30 -20.79
N VAL A 769 43.41 2.63 -19.58
CA VAL A 769 44.25 3.25 -18.56
C VAL A 769 44.52 2.24 -17.45
N ASP A 770 45.80 1.93 -17.23
CA ASP A 770 46.24 0.97 -16.22
C ASP A 770 46.38 1.66 -14.86
N LEU A 771 45.59 1.23 -13.87
CA LEU A 771 45.47 1.93 -12.58
C LEU A 771 46.73 1.80 -11.70
N HIS A 772 47.65 0.89 -12.03
CA HIS A 772 48.92 0.73 -11.31
C HIS A 772 50.00 1.74 -11.69
N ASN A 773 49.91 2.40 -12.85
CA ASN A 773 50.99 3.25 -13.38
C ASN A 773 50.63 4.73 -13.50
N VAL A 774 49.59 5.22 -12.81
CA VAL A 774 49.15 6.63 -12.88
C VAL A 774 50.12 7.63 -12.20
N PHE A 775 51.34 7.20 -11.87
CA PHE A 775 52.44 8.07 -11.46
C PHE A 775 53.70 7.80 -12.30
N SER A 776 53.66 8.12 -13.59
CA SER A 776 54.84 8.64 -14.31
C SER A 776 54.39 9.41 -15.55
N GLU A 777 54.52 10.73 -15.45
CA GLU A 777 54.27 11.81 -16.44
C GLU A 777 52.83 12.08 -16.88
#